data_AF-A0A6P5GBB9-F1
#
_entry.id   AF-A0A6P5GBB9-F1
#
_cell.length_a   1.000
_cell.length_b   1.000
_cell.length_c   1.000
_cell.angle_alpha   90.00
_cell.angle_beta   90.00
_cell.angle_gamma   90.00
#
_symmetry.space_group_name_H-M   'P 1'
#
loop_
_entity.id
_entity.type
_entity.pdbx_description
1 polymer ?
#
loop_
_entity_poly.entity_id
_entity_poly.type
_entity_poly.pdbx_seq_one_letter_code
_entity_poly.pdbx_strand_id
1 'polypeptide(L)'
;MREFYAYRIQNRIAEGRTLISGGKLFQQYLVDAFSCVEEERLDYIRRNQSDLRAEVYKGIKDAIVAGDVDGNAIGKKIILPSSFTAGPRYMMQNYQDAIAICRHCGHPDLFITFTCNTQWLEIENALRFISGQKAEDRPDIVSRVFKMKVEALMADIKSGVYFGKVVADLYTVEFQKRGLSHVHILVWLDASHKSPSSTEIDSIISAERPDKTIDHVGYEAVSKFMVHGPCGLANSKAPCMAKGRCSKYFPKEFGTETMMDENGFAIYRRRDNGRNVTKNNIDLDNRFVVPHNLRLLIKYQAHINIEWCSKTRLIKYLFKYINKGPDRTRAVIEDNYSPGGTDSVDQYKQVDEIKQYLDCRYLSTYESVWRLFQFDIHSREPTVERLTVHMPLMNNIIYHESQSLSDVVNRFNIEKIMFTEWMMANCIYDDARELTYAEFPIKWVWHQDEKIWTRRKRGNRIGRIVYIHPHSGELYFLRMLLNKVKGARNYTEIKTVDGIVHGTFRAACDAIGLLGDDLEWRNALEEANYWSFDSNLRQLFVTLIIFCEVGDPKKLWDDCWEMMSDDILYRLKEVLGVPNLKVSQIDLQNYILFELEIMFNKNGSPLSQFKLPIPTRLLMEDMDNRLLREEMKYDVDTLRCEHSKLFGNLNDEQLPIYLLTSVYENKGDVFFVYCHGGTGKTYLCQTIITKLRSEGKVVLAVASSGIASLLLPGGRIAHSRFKIPIKLDDFSTCEIKKGTQLARLLHCASLIIWDEAPMNHRNCFEAFG
;
A
#
# COMPACT_ATOMS: atom_id res chain seq x y z
N MET A 1 -12.10 23.64 -21.06
CA MET A 1 -10.63 23.49 -21.15
C MET A 1 -10.19 22.19 -21.81
N ARG A 2 -10.50 21.00 -21.26
CA ARG A 2 -10.12 19.69 -21.83
C ARG A 2 -10.44 19.55 -23.33
N GLU A 3 -11.68 19.84 -23.72
CA GLU A 3 -12.15 19.70 -25.11
C GLU A 3 -11.36 20.58 -26.08
N PHE A 4 -10.98 21.78 -25.65
CA PHE A 4 -10.11 22.66 -26.42
C PHE A 4 -8.74 22.02 -26.66
N TYR A 5 -8.08 21.49 -25.61
CA TYR A 5 -6.79 20.81 -25.79
C TYR A 5 -6.92 19.55 -26.65
N ALA A 6 -7.93 18.71 -26.41
CA ALA A 6 -8.20 17.52 -27.22
C ALA A 6 -8.47 17.87 -28.70
N TYR A 7 -9.10 19.02 -28.95
CA TYR A 7 -9.29 19.57 -30.29
C TYR A 7 -7.96 20.05 -30.90
N ARG A 8 -7.11 20.76 -30.16
CA ARG A 8 -5.88 21.38 -30.67
C ARG A 8 -4.74 20.41 -30.98
N ILE A 9 -4.71 19.24 -30.33
CA ILE A 9 -3.63 18.26 -30.52
C ILE A 9 -3.85 17.36 -31.73
N GLN A 10 -4.97 17.51 -32.45
CA GLN A 10 -5.28 16.75 -33.65
C GLN A 10 -4.66 17.37 -34.90
N ASN A 11 -4.22 16.51 -35.84
CA ASN A 11 -3.79 16.96 -37.16
C ASN A 11 -5.01 17.30 -38.03
N ARG A 12 -5.05 18.53 -38.56
CA ARG A 12 -6.08 18.99 -39.51
C ARG A 12 -5.42 19.65 -40.71
N ILE A 13 -6.01 19.43 -41.90
CA ILE A 13 -5.44 19.89 -43.18
C ILE A 13 -5.35 21.42 -43.24
N ALA A 14 -6.33 22.12 -42.69
CA ALA A 14 -6.45 23.59 -42.74
C ALA A 14 -5.80 24.32 -41.55
N GLU A 15 -5.13 23.63 -40.63
CA GLU A 15 -4.49 24.25 -39.45
C GLU A 15 -2.95 24.15 -39.52
N GLY A 16 -2.26 25.14 -38.95
CA GLY A 16 -0.81 25.16 -38.85
C GLY A 16 -0.28 23.98 -38.03
N ARG A 17 0.77 23.31 -38.53
CA ARG A 17 1.35 22.10 -37.92
C ARG A 17 2.41 22.36 -36.85
N THR A 18 2.71 23.63 -36.56
CA THR A 18 3.82 24.05 -35.68
C THR A 18 3.79 23.33 -34.33
N LEU A 19 2.61 23.24 -33.70
CA LEU A 19 2.45 22.57 -32.41
C LEU A 19 2.79 21.08 -32.49
N ILE A 20 2.13 20.35 -33.39
CA ILE A 20 2.25 18.89 -33.52
C ILE A 20 3.58 18.43 -34.13
N SER A 21 4.34 19.34 -34.76
CA SER A 21 5.69 19.07 -35.26
C SER A 21 6.79 19.33 -34.22
N GLY A 22 6.44 19.77 -33.00
CA GLY A 22 7.39 20.17 -31.96
C GLY A 22 8.16 19.03 -31.27
N GLY A 23 7.90 17.76 -31.59
CA GLY A 23 8.59 16.61 -31.00
C GLY A 23 8.55 16.61 -29.47
N LYS A 24 9.71 16.70 -28.82
CA LYS A 24 9.79 16.82 -27.34
C LYS A 24 9.04 18.02 -26.76
N LEU A 25 8.98 19.15 -27.48
CA LEU A 25 8.19 20.31 -27.03
C LEU A 25 6.69 20.04 -27.08
N PHE A 26 6.24 19.25 -28.07
CA PHE A 26 4.85 18.80 -28.14
C PHE A 26 4.51 17.84 -27.00
N GLN A 27 5.43 16.93 -26.66
CA GLN A 27 5.31 16.06 -25.48
C GLN A 27 5.15 16.87 -24.18
N GLN A 28 5.98 17.90 -23.99
CA GLN A 28 5.87 18.78 -22.83
C GLN A 28 4.54 19.53 -22.81
N TYR A 29 4.12 20.11 -23.95
CA TYR A 29 2.83 20.77 -24.08
C TYR A 29 1.65 19.88 -23.67
N LEU A 30 1.67 18.59 -24.02
CA LEU A 30 0.61 17.64 -23.65
C LEU A 30 0.55 17.39 -22.14
N VAL A 31 1.70 17.30 -21.48
CA VAL A 31 1.78 17.13 -20.03
C VAL A 31 1.30 18.38 -19.31
N ASP A 32 1.72 19.55 -19.77
CA ASP A 32 1.31 20.84 -19.20
C ASP A 32 -0.20 21.06 -19.40
N ALA A 33 -0.71 20.80 -20.61
CA ALA A 33 -2.14 20.90 -20.92
C ALA A 33 -3.01 20.02 -20.01
N PHE A 34 -2.59 18.76 -19.78
CA PHE A 34 -3.33 17.89 -18.88
C PHE A 34 -3.19 18.33 -17.42
N SER A 35 -2.01 18.78 -16.99
CA SER A 35 -1.79 19.32 -15.64
C SER A 35 -2.74 20.49 -15.36
N CYS A 36 -2.88 21.45 -16.27
CA CYS A 36 -3.84 22.56 -16.13
C CYS A 36 -5.29 22.08 -16.04
N VAL A 37 -5.68 21.10 -16.89
CA VAL A 37 -7.03 20.52 -16.85
C VAL A 37 -7.30 19.81 -15.51
N GLU A 38 -6.30 19.11 -14.97
CA GLU A 38 -6.44 18.37 -13.74
C GLU A 38 -6.43 19.29 -12.52
N GLU A 39 -5.58 20.32 -12.51
CA GLU A 39 -5.56 21.38 -11.50
C GLU A 39 -6.91 22.10 -11.41
N GLU A 40 -7.48 22.52 -12.55
CA GLU A 40 -8.80 23.18 -12.57
C GLU A 40 -9.91 22.28 -12.00
N ARG A 41 -9.87 20.97 -12.29
CA ARG A 41 -10.83 20.01 -11.71
C ARG A 41 -10.66 19.86 -10.21
N LEU A 42 -9.43 19.80 -9.72
CA LEU A 42 -9.13 19.70 -8.29
C LEU A 42 -9.51 20.99 -7.56
N ASP A 43 -9.28 22.15 -8.19
CA ASP A 43 -9.69 23.45 -7.67
C ASP A 43 -11.21 23.59 -7.61
N TYR A 44 -11.93 23.12 -8.63
CA TYR A 44 -13.38 23.01 -8.57
C TYR A 44 -13.80 22.13 -7.38
N ILE A 45 -13.22 20.94 -7.21
CA ILE A 45 -13.53 20.06 -6.06
C ILE A 45 -13.22 20.76 -4.73
N ARG A 46 -12.12 21.49 -4.63
CA ARG A 46 -11.70 22.24 -3.44
C ARG A 46 -12.68 23.37 -3.10
N ARG A 47 -13.14 24.13 -4.10
CA ARG A 47 -14.08 25.25 -3.94
C ARG A 47 -15.52 24.81 -3.71
N ASN A 48 -15.89 23.60 -4.16
CA ASN A 48 -17.25 23.05 -4.06
C ASN A 48 -17.32 21.90 -3.05
N GLN A 49 -16.49 21.93 -1.99
CA GLN A 49 -16.56 20.93 -0.91
C GLN A 49 -17.93 20.95 -0.22
N SER A 50 -18.61 22.10 -0.15
CA SER A 50 -19.99 22.24 0.36
C SER A 50 -20.96 21.28 -0.33
N ASP A 51 -20.84 21.12 -1.65
CA ASP A 51 -21.75 20.32 -2.48
C ASP A 51 -21.40 18.82 -2.43
N LEU A 52 -20.20 18.53 -1.92
CA LEU A 52 -19.68 17.19 -1.67
C LEU A 52 -19.86 16.77 -0.20
N ARG A 53 -20.29 17.68 0.67
CA ARG A 53 -20.70 17.37 2.05
C ARG A 53 -22.10 16.76 2.01
N ALA A 54 -22.27 15.68 2.75
CA ALA A 54 -23.55 15.04 2.95
C ALA A 54 -23.70 14.77 4.45
N GLU A 55 -24.86 15.09 5.01
CA GLU A 55 -25.19 14.73 6.38
C GLU A 55 -26.27 13.65 6.45
N VAL A 56 -26.36 13.04 7.62
CA VAL A 56 -27.33 11.99 7.93
C VAL A 56 -28.70 12.62 8.16
N TYR A 57 -29.75 12.12 7.51
CA TYR A 57 -31.13 12.63 7.65
C TYR A 57 -31.60 12.77 9.11
N LYS A 58 -31.27 11.80 9.96
CA LYS A 58 -31.53 11.88 11.40
C LYS A 58 -30.83 13.08 12.05
N GLY A 59 -29.56 13.33 11.74
CA GLY A 59 -28.82 14.49 12.25
C GLY A 59 -29.45 15.81 11.83
N ILE A 60 -29.92 15.91 10.59
CA ILE A 60 -30.67 17.07 10.09
C ILE A 60 -31.97 17.27 10.89
N LYS A 61 -32.72 16.20 11.15
CA LYS A 61 -33.95 16.27 11.98
C LYS A 61 -33.67 16.68 13.42
N ASP A 62 -32.64 16.10 14.03
CA ASP A 62 -32.24 16.40 15.41
C ASP A 62 -31.77 17.86 15.54
N ALA A 63 -31.04 18.39 14.56
CA ALA A 63 -30.61 19.79 14.47
C ALA A 63 -31.81 20.76 14.36
N ILE A 64 -32.79 20.46 13.50
CA ILE A 64 -34.03 21.27 13.40
C ILE A 64 -34.80 21.27 14.73
N VAL A 65 -34.89 20.11 15.41
CA VAL A 65 -35.55 19.99 16.72
C VAL A 65 -34.78 20.76 17.80
N ALA A 66 -33.45 20.82 17.71
CA ALA A 66 -32.58 21.60 18.59
C ALA A 66 -32.61 23.12 18.30
N GLY A 67 -33.28 23.55 17.22
CA GLY A 67 -33.42 24.96 16.84
C GLY A 67 -32.34 25.47 15.88
N ASP A 68 -31.48 24.59 15.37
CA ASP A 68 -30.47 24.93 14.37
C ASP A 68 -31.12 25.05 12.98
N VAL A 69 -31.05 26.25 12.41
CA VAL A 69 -31.67 26.59 11.12
C VAL A 69 -30.65 26.75 9.98
N ASP A 70 -29.35 26.75 10.29
CA ASP A 70 -28.24 27.01 9.36
C ASP A 70 -27.30 25.78 9.29
N GLY A 71 -27.00 25.32 8.07
CA GLY A 71 -26.20 24.13 7.80
C GLY A 71 -24.69 24.25 8.03
N ASN A 72 -24.20 25.44 8.43
CA ASN A 72 -22.77 25.73 8.58
C ASN A 72 -22.08 25.12 9.82
N ALA A 73 -22.82 24.55 10.76
CA ALA A 73 -22.27 24.15 12.06
C ALA A 73 -21.40 22.87 12.04
N ILE A 74 -21.37 22.10 10.94
CA ILE A 74 -20.86 20.73 10.96
C ILE A 74 -19.95 20.44 9.73
N GLY A 75 -18.67 20.10 9.99
CA GLY A 75 -17.80 19.36 9.07
C GLY A 75 -16.58 20.11 8.51
N LYS A 76 -15.36 19.71 8.91
CA LYS A 76 -14.10 20.17 8.28
C LYS A 76 -13.19 19.00 7.86
N LYS A 77 -13.35 18.52 6.61
CA LYS A 77 -12.39 17.68 5.85
C LYS A 77 -12.47 18.03 4.35
N ILE A 78 -11.33 18.08 3.63
CA ILE A 78 -11.30 18.21 2.16
C ILE A 78 -11.22 16.80 1.56
N ILE A 79 -12.27 16.38 0.87
CA ILE A 79 -12.46 15.03 0.35
C ILE A 79 -12.28 15.02 -1.17
N LEU A 80 -11.51 14.06 -1.68
CA LEU A 80 -11.43 13.77 -3.12
C LEU A 80 -12.48 12.69 -3.47
N PRO A 81 -13.52 13.01 -4.26
CA PRO A 81 -14.63 12.09 -4.49
C PRO A 81 -14.22 10.86 -5.30
N SER A 82 -14.97 9.76 -5.14
CA SER A 82 -14.72 8.52 -5.90
C SER A 82 -15.02 8.61 -7.40
N SER A 83 -15.72 9.67 -7.83
CA SER A 83 -15.92 10.02 -9.24
C SER A 83 -14.66 10.62 -9.89
N PHE A 84 -13.68 11.06 -9.08
CA PHE A 84 -12.43 11.57 -9.59
C PHE A 84 -11.54 10.40 -10.06
N THR A 85 -11.52 10.21 -11.38
CA THR A 85 -10.80 9.11 -12.04
C THR A 85 -9.33 9.08 -11.62
N ALA A 86 -8.76 7.90 -11.38
CA ALA A 86 -7.39 7.67 -10.86
C ALA A 86 -7.12 8.18 -9.42
N GLY A 87 -8.11 8.78 -8.75
CA GLY A 87 -8.01 9.08 -7.32
C GLY A 87 -8.04 7.81 -6.45
N PRO A 88 -7.58 7.86 -5.18
CA PRO A 88 -7.51 6.68 -4.31
C PRO A 88 -8.87 5.98 -4.13
N ARG A 89 -9.93 6.76 -3.90
CA ARG A 89 -11.30 6.23 -3.76
C ARG A 89 -11.82 5.61 -5.06
N TYR A 90 -11.46 6.17 -6.22
CA TYR A 90 -11.82 5.60 -7.52
C TYR A 90 -11.17 4.22 -7.74
N MET A 91 -9.87 4.10 -7.45
CA MET A 91 -9.13 2.84 -7.58
C MET A 91 -9.68 1.77 -6.64
N MET A 92 -9.95 2.14 -5.38
CA MET A 92 -10.56 1.25 -4.40
C MET A 92 -11.95 0.76 -4.83
N GLN A 93 -12.78 1.64 -5.41
CA GLN A 93 -14.09 1.26 -5.92
C GLN A 93 -14.00 0.26 -7.07
N ASN A 94 -13.08 0.44 -8.02
CA ASN A 94 -12.87 -0.50 -9.12
C ASN A 94 -12.31 -1.84 -8.64
N TYR A 95 -11.44 -1.84 -7.64
CA TYR A 95 -10.97 -3.06 -6.98
C TYR A 95 -12.12 -3.83 -6.32
N GLN A 96 -12.98 -3.14 -5.57
CA GLN A 96 -14.17 -3.75 -4.95
C GLN A 96 -15.16 -4.27 -6.00
N ASP A 97 -15.34 -3.57 -7.12
CA ASP A 97 -16.18 -4.02 -8.23
C ASP A 97 -15.61 -5.29 -8.86
N ALA A 98 -14.28 -5.39 -9.02
CA ALA A 98 -13.62 -6.59 -9.51
C ALA A 98 -13.84 -7.79 -8.57
N ILE A 99 -13.78 -7.58 -7.25
CA ILE A 99 -14.10 -8.62 -6.25
C ILE A 99 -15.56 -9.05 -6.38
N ALA A 100 -16.51 -8.13 -6.60
CA ALA A 100 -17.91 -8.51 -6.78
C ALA A 100 -18.11 -9.40 -8.01
N ILE A 101 -17.41 -9.12 -9.12
CA ILE A 101 -17.39 -10.00 -10.29
C ILE A 101 -16.81 -11.37 -9.91
N CYS A 102 -15.72 -11.42 -9.13
CA CYS A 102 -15.15 -12.68 -8.67
C CYS A 102 -16.13 -13.49 -7.79
N ARG A 103 -16.90 -12.82 -6.94
CA ARG A 103 -17.92 -13.47 -6.09
C ARG A 103 -19.07 -14.03 -6.94
N HIS A 104 -19.44 -13.34 -8.02
CA HIS A 104 -20.53 -13.76 -8.90
C HIS A 104 -20.11 -14.85 -9.89
N CYS A 105 -18.95 -14.69 -10.54
CA CYS A 105 -18.49 -15.53 -11.63
C CYS A 105 -17.44 -16.57 -11.20
N GLY A 106 -16.96 -16.56 -9.95
CA GLY A 106 -15.79 -17.33 -9.49
C GLY A 106 -14.47 -16.64 -9.83
N HIS A 107 -13.36 -17.38 -9.83
CA HIS A 107 -12.08 -16.84 -10.27
C HIS A 107 -12.02 -16.69 -11.80
N PRO A 108 -11.23 -15.74 -12.33
CA PRO A 108 -10.94 -15.64 -13.75
C PRO A 108 -10.10 -16.85 -14.19
N ASP A 109 -10.16 -17.12 -15.49
CA ASP A 109 -9.49 -18.26 -16.12
C ASP A 109 -8.25 -17.81 -16.90
N LEU A 110 -8.27 -16.59 -17.46
CA LEU A 110 -7.13 -16.03 -18.20
C LEU A 110 -6.70 -14.67 -17.65
N PHE A 111 -5.38 -14.48 -17.61
CA PHE A 111 -4.73 -13.19 -17.41
C PHE A 111 -3.94 -12.84 -18.67
N ILE A 112 -4.31 -11.73 -19.32
CA ILE A 112 -3.73 -11.30 -20.58
C ILE A 112 -3.08 -9.92 -20.38
N THR A 113 -1.83 -9.76 -20.82
CA THR A 113 -1.21 -8.44 -20.92
C THR A 113 -0.92 -8.09 -22.36
N PHE A 114 -1.34 -6.92 -22.79
CA PHE A 114 -1.14 -6.43 -24.15
C PHE A 114 -0.44 -5.07 -24.12
N THR A 115 0.74 -5.01 -24.73
CA THR A 115 1.58 -3.82 -24.76
C THR A 115 1.48 -3.15 -26.12
N CYS A 116 1.32 -1.83 -26.15
CA CYS A 116 1.28 -1.05 -27.38
C CYS A 116 2.53 -1.28 -28.24
N ASN A 117 2.36 -1.32 -29.57
CA ASN A 117 3.45 -1.37 -30.55
C ASN A 117 3.46 -0.09 -31.39
N THR A 118 4.56 0.66 -31.33
CA THR A 118 4.75 1.90 -32.10
C THR A 118 4.97 1.67 -33.60
N GLN A 119 5.23 0.43 -34.02
CA GLN A 119 5.46 0.04 -35.42
C GLN A 119 4.18 -0.45 -36.12
N TRP A 120 3.00 -0.15 -35.57
CA TRP A 120 1.76 -0.48 -36.26
C TRP A 120 1.59 0.36 -37.53
N LEU A 121 1.12 -0.28 -38.60
CA LEU A 121 0.93 0.33 -39.91
C LEU A 121 0.01 1.56 -39.82
N GLU A 122 -0.98 1.56 -38.94
CA GLU A 122 -1.85 2.72 -38.70
C GLU A 122 -1.08 3.94 -38.17
N ILE A 123 -0.08 3.73 -37.32
CA ILE A 123 0.79 4.80 -36.80
C ILE A 123 1.71 5.28 -37.93
N GLU A 124 2.38 4.36 -38.63
CA GLU A 124 3.28 4.70 -39.74
C GLU A 124 2.55 5.49 -40.84
N ASN A 125 1.36 5.05 -41.23
CA ASN A 125 0.53 5.74 -42.21
C ASN A 125 0.10 7.12 -41.73
N ALA A 126 -0.26 7.27 -40.45
CA ALA A 126 -0.61 8.57 -39.89
C ALA A 126 0.59 9.54 -39.86
N LEU A 127 1.80 9.03 -39.58
CA LEU A 127 3.03 9.83 -39.59
C LEU A 127 3.46 10.29 -40.99
N ARG A 128 3.12 9.55 -42.06
CA ARG A 128 3.41 9.97 -43.45
C ARG A 128 2.79 11.31 -43.81
N PHE A 129 1.68 11.69 -43.18
CA PHE A 129 1.07 13.01 -43.39
C PHE A 129 1.87 14.16 -42.77
N ILE A 130 2.88 13.86 -41.95
CA ILE A 130 3.61 14.81 -41.10
C ILE A 130 5.09 14.45 -41.15
N SER A 131 5.70 14.81 -42.28
CA SER A 131 7.07 14.45 -42.61
C SER A 131 8.07 14.75 -41.50
N GLY A 132 9.00 13.82 -41.27
CA GLY A 132 10.08 13.95 -40.28
C GLY A 132 9.72 13.57 -38.84
N GLN A 133 8.48 13.20 -38.53
CA GLN A 133 8.06 12.78 -37.18
C GLN A 133 8.24 11.28 -36.94
N LYS A 134 8.59 10.91 -35.70
CA LYS A 134 8.59 9.52 -35.22
C LYS A 134 7.37 9.24 -34.35
N ALA A 135 7.11 7.95 -34.07
CA ALA A 135 6.01 7.55 -33.19
C ALA A 135 6.12 8.17 -31.78
N GLU A 136 7.34 8.28 -31.25
CA GLU A 136 7.60 8.92 -29.95
C GLU A 136 7.26 10.41 -29.95
N ASP A 137 7.35 11.10 -31.10
CA ASP A 137 6.99 12.51 -31.21
C ASP A 137 5.47 12.72 -31.20
N ARG A 138 4.67 11.67 -31.47
CA ARG A 138 3.21 11.74 -31.64
C ARG A 138 2.44 10.79 -30.72
N PRO A 139 2.55 10.99 -29.39
CA PRO A 139 1.84 10.16 -28.42
C PRO A 139 0.31 10.23 -28.57
N ASP A 140 -0.24 11.30 -29.13
CA ASP A 140 -1.67 11.43 -29.45
C ASP A 140 -2.14 10.39 -30.49
N ILE A 141 -1.32 10.12 -31.51
CA ILE A 141 -1.59 9.09 -32.51
C ILE A 141 -1.43 7.71 -31.89
N VAL A 142 -0.32 7.49 -31.18
CA VAL A 142 -0.02 6.19 -30.54
C VAL A 142 -1.11 5.78 -29.56
N SER A 143 -1.57 6.67 -28.67
CA SER A 143 -2.63 6.38 -27.71
C SER A 143 -3.97 6.09 -28.37
N ARG A 144 -4.32 6.80 -29.46
CA ARG A 144 -5.55 6.55 -30.22
C ARG A 144 -5.53 5.18 -30.91
N VAL A 145 -4.44 4.85 -31.60
CA VAL A 145 -4.28 3.54 -32.23
C VAL A 145 -4.29 2.44 -31.16
N PHE A 146 -3.61 2.64 -30.04
CA PHE A 146 -3.63 1.68 -28.94
C PHE A 146 -5.05 1.44 -28.41
N LYS A 147 -5.84 2.50 -28.17
CA LYS A 147 -7.24 2.38 -27.76
C LYS A 147 -8.06 1.56 -28.76
N MET A 148 -7.92 1.82 -30.06
CA MET A 148 -8.59 1.04 -31.11
C MET A 148 -8.15 -0.44 -31.11
N LYS A 149 -6.86 -0.72 -30.89
CA LYS A 149 -6.36 -2.10 -30.82
C LYS A 149 -6.85 -2.83 -29.57
N VAL A 150 -6.95 -2.15 -28.42
CA VAL A 150 -7.54 -2.71 -27.19
C VAL A 150 -9.00 -3.07 -27.41
N GLU A 151 -9.80 -2.18 -28.01
CA GLU A 151 -11.21 -2.44 -28.32
C GLU A 151 -11.38 -3.62 -29.29
N ALA A 152 -10.56 -3.66 -30.34
CA ALA A 152 -10.56 -4.78 -31.27
C ALA A 152 -10.18 -6.10 -30.57
N LEU A 153 -9.17 -6.08 -29.70
CA LEU A 153 -8.72 -7.27 -28.96
C LEU A 153 -9.81 -7.77 -28.02
N MET A 154 -10.51 -6.88 -27.32
CA MET A 154 -11.64 -7.25 -26.46
C MET A 154 -12.81 -7.83 -27.27
N ALA A 155 -13.09 -7.29 -28.46
CA ALA A 155 -14.11 -7.86 -29.35
C ALA A 155 -13.73 -9.28 -29.82
N ASP A 156 -12.46 -9.51 -30.18
CA ASP A 156 -11.95 -10.84 -30.54
C ASP A 156 -12.03 -11.82 -29.37
N ILE A 157 -11.63 -11.41 -28.17
CA ILE A 157 -11.73 -12.24 -26.95
C ILE A 157 -13.19 -12.63 -26.71
N LYS A 158 -14.12 -11.68 -26.80
CA LYS A 158 -15.56 -11.89 -26.57
C LYS A 158 -16.27 -12.67 -27.67
N SER A 159 -15.69 -12.76 -28.88
CA SER A 159 -16.27 -13.49 -30.00
C SER A 159 -16.46 -14.99 -29.73
N GLY A 160 -15.74 -15.54 -28.75
CA GLY A 160 -15.72 -16.97 -28.44
C GLY A 160 -14.79 -17.81 -29.33
N VAL A 161 -14.22 -17.22 -30.39
CA VAL A 161 -13.41 -17.94 -31.39
C VAL A 161 -12.04 -18.39 -30.85
N TYR A 162 -11.48 -17.64 -29.90
CA TYR A 162 -10.11 -17.87 -29.43
C TYR A 162 -10.01 -18.72 -28.16
N PHE A 163 -10.95 -18.53 -27.23
CA PHE A 163 -10.89 -19.14 -25.89
C PHE A 163 -12.20 -19.83 -25.48
N GLY A 164 -13.21 -19.85 -26.34
CA GLY A 164 -14.57 -20.21 -25.95
C GLY A 164 -15.37 -19.03 -25.39
N LYS A 165 -16.62 -19.31 -25.02
CA LYS A 165 -17.59 -18.27 -24.60
C LYS A 165 -17.13 -17.55 -23.34
N VAL A 166 -17.10 -16.22 -23.39
CA VAL A 166 -16.74 -15.33 -22.27
C VAL A 166 -18.00 -14.91 -21.51
N VAL A 167 -17.99 -15.03 -20.18
CA VAL A 167 -19.11 -14.64 -19.31
C VAL A 167 -18.87 -13.34 -18.56
N ALA A 168 -17.61 -13.00 -18.33
CA ALA A 168 -17.19 -11.73 -17.74
C ALA A 168 -15.78 -11.37 -18.19
N ASP A 169 -15.47 -10.08 -18.19
CA ASP A 169 -14.14 -9.55 -18.43
C ASP A 169 -13.93 -8.27 -17.62
N LEU A 170 -12.66 -8.00 -17.35
CA LEU A 170 -12.24 -6.78 -16.71
C LEU A 170 -10.88 -6.39 -17.26
N TYR A 171 -10.67 -5.12 -17.56
CA TYR A 171 -9.33 -4.65 -17.89
C TYR A 171 -8.99 -3.32 -17.23
N THR A 172 -7.69 -3.09 -17.08
CA THR A 172 -7.10 -1.85 -16.58
C THR A 172 -5.91 -1.44 -17.46
N VAL A 173 -5.87 -0.19 -17.89
CA VAL A 173 -4.77 0.40 -18.64
C VAL A 173 -3.79 1.01 -17.65
N GLU A 174 -2.52 0.71 -17.81
CA GLU A 174 -1.44 1.24 -16.99
C GLU A 174 -0.42 1.96 -17.88
N PHE A 175 0.15 3.05 -17.36
CA PHE A 175 1.13 3.88 -18.04
C PHE A 175 2.46 3.75 -17.29
N GLN A 176 3.50 3.22 -17.94
CA GLN A 176 4.81 3.04 -17.31
C GLN A 176 5.67 4.29 -17.46
N LYS A 177 6.49 4.63 -16.45
CA LYS A 177 7.38 5.81 -16.44
C LYS A 177 8.19 6.08 -17.72
N ARG A 178 8.58 5.03 -18.45
CA ARG A 178 9.35 5.10 -19.70
C ARG A 178 8.86 4.12 -20.76
N GLY A 179 7.70 3.50 -20.53
CA GLY A 179 7.16 2.43 -21.37
C GLY A 179 5.89 2.90 -22.09
N LEU A 180 5.58 2.22 -23.17
CA LEU A 180 4.32 2.40 -23.88
C LEU A 180 3.16 1.94 -22.99
N SER A 181 1.96 2.46 -23.25
CA SER A 181 0.74 2.00 -22.58
C SER A 181 0.59 0.48 -22.70
N HIS A 182 0.13 -0.14 -21.63
CA HIS A 182 -0.19 -1.55 -21.59
C HIS A 182 -1.52 -1.76 -20.88
N VAL A 183 -2.20 -2.84 -21.23
CA VAL A 183 -3.46 -3.23 -20.61
C VAL A 183 -3.30 -4.59 -19.94
N HIS A 184 -3.86 -4.73 -18.75
CA HIS A 184 -4.03 -6.00 -18.06
C HIS A 184 -5.49 -6.39 -18.13
N ILE A 185 -5.78 -7.59 -18.62
CA ILE A 185 -7.12 -8.10 -18.88
C ILE A 185 -7.29 -9.40 -18.09
N LEU A 186 -8.43 -9.51 -17.41
CA LEU A 186 -8.93 -10.73 -16.78
C LEU A 186 -10.15 -11.20 -17.53
N VAL A 187 -10.24 -12.50 -17.80
CA VAL A 187 -11.33 -13.11 -18.55
C VAL A 187 -11.90 -14.29 -17.76
N TRP A 188 -13.22 -14.37 -17.68
CA TRP A 188 -13.97 -15.51 -17.16
C TRP A 188 -14.64 -16.23 -18.33
N LEU A 189 -14.37 -17.50 -18.45
CA LEU A 189 -14.95 -18.38 -19.45
C LEU A 189 -16.21 -19.06 -18.89
N ASP A 190 -17.08 -19.49 -19.81
CA ASP A 190 -18.28 -20.26 -19.49
C ASP A 190 -17.92 -21.57 -18.76
N ALA A 191 -18.83 -22.08 -17.93
CA ALA A 191 -18.59 -23.23 -17.06
C ALA A 191 -18.05 -24.45 -17.81
N SER A 192 -18.43 -24.64 -19.08
CA SER A 192 -17.93 -25.73 -19.92
C SER A 192 -16.42 -25.65 -20.24
N HIS A 193 -15.75 -24.54 -19.96
CA HIS A 193 -14.33 -24.32 -20.27
C HIS A 193 -13.46 -24.04 -19.03
N LYS A 194 -14.01 -24.16 -17.81
CA LYS A 194 -13.32 -23.78 -16.56
C LYS A 194 -12.31 -24.80 -16.02
N SER A 195 -12.33 -26.02 -16.54
CA SER A 195 -11.43 -27.09 -16.10
C SER A 195 -10.78 -27.78 -17.30
N PRO A 196 -9.95 -27.04 -18.06
CA PRO A 196 -9.31 -27.61 -19.24
C PRO A 196 -8.25 -28.63 -18.85
N SER A 197 -8.17 -29.69 -19.63
CA SER A 197 -7.03 -30.61 -19.70
C SER A 197 -5.75 -29.89 -20.17
N SER A 198 -4.59 -30.51 -19.94
CA SER A 198 -3.30 -30.02 -20.45
C SER A 198 -3.33 -29.77 -21.97
N THR A 199 -4.00 -30.67 -22.70
CA THR A 199 -4.15 -30.59 -24.16
C THR A 199 -5.03 -29.41 -24.59
N GLU A 200 -6.10 -29.13 -23.87
CA GLU A 200 -6.95 -27.96 -24.14
C GLU A 200 -6.19 -26.66 -23.90
N ILE A 201 -5.42 -26.54 -22.81
CA ILE A 201 -4.56 -25.37 -22.57
C ILE A 201 -3.53 -25.22 -23.69
N ASP A 202 -2.84 -26.31 -24.05
CA ASP A 202 -1.85 -26.34 -25.15
C ASP A 202 -2.43 -25.94 -26.51
N SER A 203 -3.75 -26.06 -26.70
CA SER A 203 -4.44 -25.67 -27.94
C SER A 203 -4.66 -24.16 -28.04
N ILE A 204 -4.76 -23.46 -26.90
CA ILE A 204 -5.06 -22.02 -26.84
C ILE A 204 -3.85 -21.16 -26.43
N ILE A 205 -2.89 -21.74 -25.69
CA ILE A 205 -1.68 -21.07 -25.19
C ILE A 205 -0.46 -21.90 -25.59
N SER A 206 0.46 -21.26 -26.31
CA SER A 206 1.77 -21.80 -26.67
C SER A 206 2.87 -21.02 -25.97
N ALA A 207 3.90 -21.72 -25.52
CA ALA A 207 5.17 -21.14 -25.09
C ALA A 207 6.33 -21.63 -25.97
N GLU A 208 6.03 -21.94 -27.23
CA GLU A 208 6.98 -22.49 -28.20
C GLU A 208 7.04 -21.63 -29.46
N ARG A 209 8.16 -21.71 -30.18
CA ARG A 209 8.29 -21.10 -31.50
C ARG A 209 7.79 -22.04 -32.61
N PRO A 210 6.99 -21.54 -33.57
CA PRO A 210 6.65 -22.26 -34.78
C PRO A 210 7.88 -22.64 -35.62
N ASP A 211 7.71 -23.61 -36.53
CA ASP A 211 8.77 -23.96 -37.49
C ASP A 211 8.88 -22.87 -38.56
N LYS A 212 10.09 -22.37 -38.84
CA LYS A 212 10.30 -21.33 -39.85
C LYS A 212 9.88 -21.76 -41.26
N THR A 213 10.01 -23.05 -41.58
CA THR A 213 9.69 -23.60 -42.91
C THR A 213 8.20 -23.85 -43.10
N ILE A 214 7.47 -24.14 -42.02
CA ILE A 214 6.03 -24.46 -42.06
C ILE A 214 5.19 -23.20 -41.81
N ASP A 215 5.56 -22.39 -40.81
CA ASP A 215 4.87 -21.17 -40.42
C ASP A 215 5.87 -20.02 -40.20
N HIS A 216 6.32 -19.46 -41.33
CA HIS A 216 7.24 -18.34 -41.34
C HIS A 216 6.68 -17.11 -40.60
N VAL A 217 5.39 -16.82 -40.77
CA VAL A 217 4.74 -15.64 -40.20
C VAL A 217 4.66 -15.76 -38.68
N GLY A 218 4.24 -16.92 -38.17
CA GLY A 218 4.24 -17.20 -36.73
C GLY A 218 5.64 -17.22 -36.14
N TYR A 219 6.61 -17.80 -36.84
CA TYR A 219 8.03 -17.79 -36.43
C TYR A 219 8.54 -16.36 -36.24
N GLU A 220 8.31 -15.46 -37.20
CA GLU A 220 8.76 -14.07 -37.12
C GLU A 220 8.06 -13.32 -35.99
N ALA A 221 6.74 -13.49 -35.85
CA ALA A 221 5.96 -12.83 -34.82
C ALA A 221 6.43 -13.23 -33.41
N VAL A 222 6.61 -14.53 -33.15
CA VAL A 222 7.11 -15.02 -31.86
C VAL A 222 8.52 -14.51 -31.60
N SER A 223 9.41 -14.61 -32.58
CA SER A 223 10.81 -14.17 -32.47
C SER A 223 10.93 -12.69 -32.09
N LYS A 224 10.08 -11.86 -32.71
CA LYS A 224 10.09 -10.41 -32.51
C LYS A 224 9.48 -10.01 -31.17
N PHE A 225 8.30 -10.53 -30.84
CA PHE A 225 7.47 -9.99 -29.76
C PHE A 225 7.42 -10.84 -28.49
N MET A 226 7.64 -12.15 -28.58
CA MET A 226 7.39 -13.08 -27.48
C MET A 226 8.64 -13.75 -26.91
N VAL A 227 9.84 -13.35 -27.33
CA VAL A 227 11.09 -13.91 -26.78
C VAL A 227 11.67 -12.98 -25.73
N HIS A 228 11.74 -13.45 -24.48
CA HIS A 228 12.41 -12.76 -23.38
C HIS A 228 13.87 -12.53 -23.74
N GLY A 229 14.41 -11.35 -23.41
CA GLY A 229 15.79 -11.02 -23.73
C GLY A 229 16.78 -11.94 -23.01
N PRO A 230 18.04 -12.03 -23.48
CA PRO A 230 19.09 -12.74 -22.77
C PRO A 230 19.21 -12.20 -21.34
N CYS A 231 19.20 -13.09 -20.35
CA CYS A 231 19.33 -12.78 -18.93
C CYS A 231 20.02 -13.94 -18.20
N GLY A 232 20.18 -13.84 -16.88
CA GLY A 232 20.85 -14.87 -16.09
C GLY A 232 22.35 -14.86 -16.36
N LEU A 233 22.93 -16.04 -16.55
CA LEU A 233 24.34 -16.20 -16.92
C LEU A 233 24.65 -15.56 -18.28
N ALA A 234 23.68 -15.57 -19.20
CA ALA A 234 23.84 -15.01 -20.55
C ALA A 234 23.94 -13.47 -20.54
N ASN A 235 23.32 -12.82 -19.55
CA ASN A 235 23.44 -11.37 -19.34
C ASN A 235 23.04 -10.99 -17.90
N SER A 236 24.04 -10.88 -17.02
CA SER A 236 23.84 -10.56 -15.60
C SER A 236 23.41 -9.10 -15.37
N LYS A 237 23.58 -8.23 -16.35
CA LYS A 237 23.21 -6.80 -16.31
C LYS A 237 21.82 -6.53 -16.90
N ALA A 238 21.09 -7.56 -17.33
CA ALA A 238 19.75 -7.37 -17.89
C ALA A 238 18.82 -6.71 -16.86
N PRO A 239 17.92 -5.78 -17.26
CA PRO A 239 17.03 -5.07 -16.34
C PRO A 239 16.12 -5.98 -15.50
N CYS A 240 15.90 -7.22 -15.95
CA CYS A 240 15.10 -8.21 -15.25
C CYS A 240 15.87 -8.93 -14.12
N MET A 241 17.19 -8.77 -14.01
CA MET A 241 18.02 -9.43 -13.00
C MET A 241 17.84 -8.77 -11.63
N ALA A 242 17.49 -9.58 -10.63
CA ALA A 242 17.37 -9.15 -9.24
C ALA A 242 18.02 -10.22 -8.34
N LYS A 243 18.91 -9.81 -7.44
CA LYS A 243 19.64 -10.71 -6.52
C LYS A 243 20.29 -11.91 -7.25
N GLY A 244 20.88 -11.68 -8.42
CA GLY A 244 21.58 -12.71 -9.19
C GLY A 244 20.68 -13.69 -9.97
N ARG A 245 19.35 -13.56 -9.93
CA ARG A 245 18.41 -14.37 -10.72
C ARG A 245 17.46 -13.49 -11.54
N CYS A 246 16.92 -14.03 -12.62
CA CYS A 246 15.88 -13.32 -13.38
C CYS A 246 14.60 -13.23 -12.53
N SER A 247 14.09 -12.02 -12.31
CA SER A 247 12.84 -11.76 -11.59
C SER A 247 11.59 -12.41 -12.21
N LYS A 248 11.69 -12.83 -13.48
CA LYS A 248 10.66 -13.55 -14.24
C LYS A 248 10.93 -15.07 -14.30
N TYR A 249 12.01 -15.53 -13.67
CA TYR A 249 12.46 -16.93 -13.62
C TYR A 249 12.74 -17.51 -15.01
N PHE A 250 13.42 -16.75 -15.86
CA PHE A 250 13.99 -17.25 -17.11
C PHE A 250 15.46 -17.66 -16.92
N PRO A 251 15.94 -18.71 -17.63
CA PRO A 251 15.20 -19.60 -18.52
C PRO A 251 14.20 -20.48 -17.75
N LYS A 252 13.07 -20.83 -18.39
CA LYS A 252 12.10 -21.81 -17.87
C LYS A 252 12.58 -23.24 -18.11
N GLU A 253 11.93 -24.21 -17.50
CA GLU A 253 12.20 -25.63 -17.75
C GLU A 253 11.53 -26.11 -19.04
N PHE A 254 12.08 -27.17 -19.64
CA PHE A 254 11.44 -27.87 -20.75
C PHE A 254 10.35 -28.81 -20.22
N GLY A 255 9.32 -29.04 -21.04
CA GLY A 255 8.21 -29.94 -20.73
C GLY A 255 7.47 -30.33 -22.00
N THR A 256 7.06 -31.59 -22.09
CA THR A 256 6.36 -32.15 -23.27
C THR A 256 4.87 -31.82 -23.31
N GLU A 257 4.28 -31.42 -22.18
CA GLU A 257 2.90 -30.97 -22.03
C GLU A 257 2.80 -29.88 -20.97
N THR A 258 1.69 -29.14 -20.95
CA THR A 258 1.40 -28.21 -19.85
C THR A 258 0.99 -28.96 -18.59
N MET A 259 1.61 -28.63 -17.46
CA MET A 259 1.29 -29.20 -16.15
C MET A 259 0.87 -28.11 -15.18
N MET A 260 0.05 -28.47 -14.18
CA MET A 260 -0.23 -27.60 -13.04
C MET A 260 0.72 -27.98 -11.91
N ASP A 261 1.42 -27.01 -11.34
CA ASP A 261 2.22 -27.24 -10.14
C ASP A 261 1.36 -27.39 -8.88
N GLU A 262 1.98 -27.73 -7.75
CA GLU A 262 1.32 -27.93 -6.45
C GLU A 262 0.54 -26.68 -5.96
N ASN A 263 0.88 -25.49 -6.48
CA ASN A 263 0.25 -24.22 -6.17
C ASN A 263 -0.83 -23.81 -7.20
N GLY A 264 -1.10 -24.69 -8.18
CA GLY A 264 -2.07 -24.49 -9.26
C GLY A 264 -1.56 -23.62 -10.42
N PHE A 265 -0.26 -23.36 -10.55
CA PHE A 265 0.30 -22.61 -11.67
C PHE A 265 0.54 -23.49 -12.89
N ALA A 266 0.11 -22.98 -14.06
CA ALA A 266 0.41 -23.61 -15.33
C ALA A 266 1.90 -23.45 -15.68
N ILE A 267 2.61 -24.58 -15.69
CA ILE A 267 3.92 -24.74 -16.31
C ILE A 267 3.68 -25.15 -17.76
N TYR A 268 3.74 -24.18 -18.67
CA TYR A 268 3.41 -24.41 -20.08
C TYR A 268 4.39 -25.35 -20.78
N ARG A 269 3.84 -26.13 -21.72
CA ARG A 269 4.61 -26.96 -22.63
C ARG A 269 5.71 -26.15 -23.34
N ARG A 270 6.94 -26.67 -23.25
CA ARG A 270 8.16 -26.14 -23.88
C ARG A 270 9.00 -27.33 -24.34
N ARG A 271 8.81 -27.81 -25.56
CA ARG A 271 9.63 -28.91 -26.10
C ARG A 271 11.02 -28.44 -26.46
N ASP A 272 12.01 -29.26 -26.16
CA ASP A 272 13.34 -29.11 -26.76
C ASP A 272 13.30 -29.69 -28.17
N ASN A 273 13.14 -28.80 -29.14
CA ASN A 273 13.11 -29.13 -30.56
C ASN A 273 14.34 -28.60 -31.31
N GLY A 274 15.40 -28.21 -30.58
CA GLY A 274 16.64 -27.68 -31.15
C GLY A 274 16.51 -26.32 -31.85
N ARG A 275 15.35 -25.67 -31.75
CA ARG A 275 15.09 -24.41 -32.46
C ARG A 275 15.56 -23.20 -31.65
N ASN A 276 16.53 -22.44 -32.17
CA ASN A 276 17.04 -21.20 -31.53
C ASN A 276 16.75 -19.90 -32.31
N VAL A 277 16.65 -18.78 -31.58
CA VAL A 277 16.64 -17.42 -32.15
C VAL A 277 17.78 -16.63 -31.55
N THR A 278 18.57 -15.98 -32.40
CA THR A 278 19.69 -15.18 -31.95
C THR A 278 19.20 -13.77 -31.56
N LYS A 279 19.38 -13.38 -30.30
CA LYS A 279 19.21 -11.99 -29.83
C LYS A 279 20.51 -11.54 -29.17
N ASN A 280 21.06 -10.40 -29.61
CA ASN A 280 22.33 -9.85 -29.12
C ASN A 280 23.48 -10.89 -29.18
N ASN A 281 23.59 -11.62 -30.29
CA ASN A 281 24.56 -12.71 -30.50
C ASN A 281 24.45 -13.89 -29.52
N ILE A 282 23.29 -14.05 -28.86
CA ILE A 282 23.01 -15.17 -27.95
C ILE A 282 21.82 -15.94 -28.50
N ASP A 283 21.99 -17.25 -28.63
CA ASP A 283 20.94 -18.17 -29.06
C ASP A 283 20.00 -18.50 -27.91
N LEU A 284 18.71 -18.23 -28.14
CA LEU A 284 17.64 -18.45 -27.17
C LEU A 284 16.66 -19.51 -27.72
N ASP A 285 16.42 -20.54 -26.93
CA ASP A 285 15.49 -21.63 -27.21
C ASP A 285 14.08 -21.36 -26.64
N ASN A 286 13.21 -22.38 -26.68
CA ASN A 286 11.84 -22.27 -26.16
C ASN A 286 11.75 -21.95 -24.67
N ARG A 287 12.82 -22.09 -23.88
CA ARG A 287 12.81 -21.71 -22.45
C ARG A 287 12.67 -20.21 -22.23
N PHE A 288 12.93 -19.40 -23.26
CA PHE A 288 12.82 -17.93 -23.23
C PHE A 288 11.51 -17.40 -23.85
N VAL A 289 10.67 -18.26 -24.41
CA VAL A 289 9.43 -17.83 -25.06
C VAL A 289 8.35 -17.52 -24.02
N VAL A 290 7.70 -16.38 -24.15
CA VAL A 290 6.62 -15.93 -23.29
C VAL A 290 5.30 -16.57 -23.77
N PRO A 291 4.45 -17.10 -22.86
CA PRO A 291 3.17 -17.73 -23.23
C PRO A 291 2.25 -16.79 -24.04
N HIS A 292 1.68 -17.30 -25.12
CA HIS A 292 0.88 -16.51 -26.06
C HIS A 292 -0.14 -17.35 -26.84
N ASN A 293 -1.09 -16.68 -27.48
CA ASN A 293 -1.95 -17.27 -28.50
C ASN A 293 -1.42 -16.83 -29.88
N LEU A 294 -1.01 -17.79 -30.70
CA LEU A 294 -0.33 -17.50 -31.97
C LEU A 294 -1.19 -16.70 -32.94
N ARG A 295 -2.48 -16.97 -33.02
CA ARG A 295 -3.41 -16.28 -33.93
C ARG A 295 -3.60 -14.82 -33.55
N LEU A 296 -3.77 -14.52 -32.25
CA LEU A 296 -3.83 -13.14 -31.75
C LEU A 296 -2.49 -12.42 -31.96
N LEU A 297 -1.37 -13.09 -31.67
CA LEU A 297 -0.04 -12.54 -31.86
C LEU A 297 0.18 -12.10 -33.33
N ILE A 298 -0.16 -12.96 -34.28
CA ILE A 298 -0.04 -12.66 -35.72
C ILE A 298 -0.96 -11.50 -36.11
N LYS A 299 -2.20 -11.47 -35.64
CA LYS A 299 -3.18 -10.41 -35.96
C LYS A 299 -2.75 -9.04 -35.44
N TYR A 300 -2.27 -8.98 -34.20
CA TYR A 300 -1.98 -7.71 -33.52
C TYR A 300 -0.52 -7.30 -33.60
N GLN A 301 0.41 -8.18 -33.96
CA GLN A 301 1.84 -7.88 -34.13
C GLN A 301 2.40 -7.08 -32.94
N ALA A 302 2.18 -7.56 -31.72
CA ALA A 302 2.64 -6.89 -30.50
C ALA A 302 2.86 -7.90 -29.37
N HIS A 303 3.48 -7.47 -28.28
CA HIS A 303 3.70 -8.33 -27.13
C HIS A 303 2.37 -8.60 -26.41
N ILE A 304 1.85 -9.83 -26.53
CA ILE A 304 0.61 -10.33 -25.90
C ILE A 304 0.94 -11.56 -25.06
N ASN A 305 1.12 -11.37 -23.75
CA ASN A 305 1.32 -12.49 -22.82
C ASN A 305 -0.04 -13.01 -22.36
N ILE A 306 -0.26 -14.32 -22.40
CA ILE A 306 -1.49 -14.97 -21.97
C ILE A 306 -1.14 -16.07 -20.98
N GLU A 307 -1.64 -15.93 -19.76
CA GLU A 307 -1.47 -16.92 -18.70
C GLU A 307 -2.83 -17.48 -18.25
N TRP A 308 -2.92 -18.80 -18.10
CA TRP A 308 -3.96 -19.47 -17.34
C TRP A 308 -3.86 -19.07 -15.85
N CYS A 309 -4.96 -18.57 -15.30
CA CYS A 309 -5.02 -18.01 -13.96
C CYS A 309 -5.38 -19.07 -12.91
N SER A 310 -4.65 -19.10 -11.80
CA SER A 310 -4.95 -19.96 -10.64
C SER A 310 -5.70 -19.19 -9.55
N LYS A 311 -6.51 -19.90 -8.76
CA LYS A 311 -7.30 -19.34 -7.64
C LYS A 311 -6.44 -18.53 -6.66
N THR A 312 -5.26 -19.03 -6.31
CA THR A 312 -4.28 -18.44 -5.37
C THR A 312 -3.67 -17.12 -5.86
N ARG A 313 -3.60 -16.87 -7.18
CA ARG A 313 -3.06 -15.62 -7.75
C ARG A 313 -4.07 -14.49 -7.84
N LEU A 314 -5.36 -14.78 -7.80
CA LEU A 314 -6.41 -13.80 -8.09
C LEU A 314 -6.30 -12.53 -7.24
N ILE A 315 -6.24 -12.67 -5.91
CA ILE A 315 -6.24 -11.52 -4.99
C ILE A 315 -4.98 -10.67 -5.18
N LYS A 316 -3.81 -11.31 -5.35
CA LYS A 316 -2.54 -10.62 -5.59
C LYS A 316 -2.55 -9.86 -6.92
N TYR A 317 -3.12 -10.41 -7.97
CA TYR A 317 -3.18 -9.76 -9.29
C TYR A 317 -4.23 -8.64 -9.32
N LEU A 318 -5.42 -8.85 -8.74
CA LEU A 318 -6.42 -7.80 -8.57
C LEU A 318 -5.82 -6.61 -7.79
N PHE A 319 -5.17 -6.88 -6.67
CA PHE A 319 -4.55 -5.84 -5.84
C PHE A 319 -3.40 -5.15 -6.57
N LYS A 320 -2.51 -5.91 -7.21
CA LYS A 320 -1.32 -5.37 -7.88
C LYS A 320 -1.62 -4.51 -9.12
N TYR A 321 -2.70 -4.81 -9.85
CA TYR A 321 -2.93 -4.17 -11.16
C TYR A 321 -4.20 -3.31 -11.20
N ILE A 322 -5.22 -3.59 -10.38
CA ILE A 322 -6.45 -2.77 -10.34
C ILE A 322 -6.35 -1.67 -9.29
N ASN A 323 -5.68 -1.92 -8.14
CA ASN A 323 -5.49 -0.93 -7.09
C ASN A 323 -4.15 -0.16 -7.20
N LYS A 324 -3.41 -0.35 -8.30
CA LYS A 324 -2.15 0.38 -8.50
C LYS A 324 -2.47 1.85 -8.76
N GLY A 325 -2.29 2.69 -7.73
CA GLY A 325 -2.34 4.14 -7.88
C GLY A 325 -1.27 4.67 -8.85
N PRO A 326 -1.31 5.97 -9.18
CA PRO A 326 -0.31 6.59 -10.06
C PRO A 326 1.09 6.39 -9.47
N ASP A 327 2.10 6.30 -10.34
CA ASP A 327 3.48 6.19 -9.89
C ASP A 327 3.84 7.41 -9.02
N ARG A 328 4.28 7.15 -7.78
CA ARG A 328 4.71 8.18 -6.83
C ARG A 328 6.18 8.02 -6.47
N THR A 329 6.87 9.13 -6.24
CA THR A 329 8.16 9.12 -5.55
C THR A 329 7.92 9.10 -4.05
N ARG A 330 8.68 8.32 -3.28
CA ARG A 330 8.65 8.35 -1.82
C ARG A 330 9.62 9.44 -1.35
N ALA A 331 9.11 10.64 -1.12
CA ALA A 331 9.83 11.70 -0.42
C ALA A 331 9.04 12.08 0.84
N VAL A 332 9.74 12.25 1.96
CA VAL A 332 9.14 12.83 3.18
C VAL A 332 9.32 14.34 3.04
N ILE A 333 8.23 15.06 2.77
CA ILE A 333 8.21 16.52 2.91
C ILE A 333 7.72 16.78 4.33
N GLU A 334 8.64 16.97 5.27
CA GLU A 334 8.30 17.57 6.55
C GLU A 334 7.97 19.04 6.27
N ASP A 335 6.68 19.40 6.36
CA ASP A 335 6.27 20.80 6.37
C ASP A 335 6.99 21.46 7.55
N ASN A 336 8.00 22.30 7.27
CA ASN A 336 8.58 23.19 8.26
C ASN A 336 7.46 24.09 8.78
N TYR A 337 7.04 23.84 10.01
CA TYR A 337 5.95 24.55 10.69
C TYR A 337 6.14 26.07 10.58
N SER A 338 5.07 26.77 10.20
CA SER A 338 5.01 28.23 10.30
C SER A 338 5.00 28.63 11.78
N PRO A 339 5.90 29.52 12.24
CA PRO A 339 5.82 30.07 13.58
C PRO A 339 4.76 31.17 13.59
N GLY A 340 3.58 30.89 14.14
CA GLY A 340 2.56 31.92 14.35
C GLY A 340 1.28 31.38 14.94
N GLY A 341 1.04 31.68 16.22
CA GLY A 341 -0.24 31.45 16.89
C GLY A 341 -0.08 30.74 18.23
N THR A 342 0.11 31.52 19.30
CA THR A 342 -0.17 31.11 20.67
C THR A 342 -1.65 30.71 20.82
N ASP A 343 -1.87 29.73 21.70
CA ASP A 343 -3.14 29.28 22.28
C ASP A 343 -3.92 28.13 21.60
N SER A 344 -3.75 26.97 22.23
CA SER A 344 -4.79 26.01 22.63
C SER A 344 -5.28 24.91 21.66
N VAL A 345 -5.30 23.70 22.25
CA VAL A 345 -6.00 22.45 21.88
C VAL A 345 -5.45 21.73 20.64
N ASP A 346 -5.24 20.41 20.78
CA ASP A 346 -4.90 19.46 19.72
C ASP A 346 -5.66 19.75 18.41
N GLN A 347 -5.06 20.54 17.52
CA GLN A 347 -5.57 20.70 16.17
C GLN A 347 -5.34 19.37 15.46
N TYR A 348 -6.40 18.57 15.38
CA TYR A 348 -6.50 17.48 14.42
C TYR A 348 -5.97 17.97 13.07
N LYS A 349 -4.82 17.42 12.64
CA LYS A 349 -4.20 17.76 11.38
C LYS A 349 -5.25 17.57 10.27
N GLN A 350 -5.71 18.66 9.68
CA GLN A 350 -6.74 18.61 8.65
C GLN A 350 -6.23 17.76 7.48
N VAL A 351 -6.87 16.62 7.23
CA VAL A 351 -6.51 15.74 6.12
C VAL A 351 -7.01 16.38 4.83
N ASP A 352 -6.08 16.80 3.97
CA ASP A 352 -6.36 17.27 2.61
C ASP A 352 -6.06 16.13 1.61
N GLU A 353 -7.11 15.43 1.18
CA GLU A 353 -6.99 14.34 0.21
C GLU A 353 -6.51 14.83 -1.18
N ILE A 354 -6.71 16.11 -1.51
CA ILE A 354 -6.23 16.71 -2.76
C ILE A 354 -4.71 16.92 -2.69
N LYS A 355 -4.18 17.47 -1.58
CA LYS A 355 -2.72 17.59 -1.36
C LYS A 355 -2.06 16.22 -1.43
N GLN A 356 -2.61 15.22 -0.72
CA GLN A 356 -2.13 13.83 -0.76
C GLN A 356 -2.20 13.16 -2.14
N TYR A 357 -3.11 13.61 -3.02
CA TYR A 357 -3.20 13.12 -4.39
C TYR A 357 -2.08 13.68 -5.27
N LEU A 358 -1.79 14.98 -5.12
CA LEU A 358 -0.78 15.71 -5.88
C LEU A 358 0.65 15.38 -5.45
N ASP A 359 0.86 15.16 -4.15
CA ASP A 359 2.19 14.96 -3.58
C ASP A 359 2.97 13.84 -4.28
N CYS A 360 4.11 14.22 -4.87
CA CYS A 360 5.06 13.33 -5.55
C CYS A 360 4.48 12.52 -6.73
N ARG A 361 3.37 12.96 -7.34
CA ARG A 361 2.77 12.29 -8.51
C ARG A 361 3.57 12.53 -9.79
N TYR A 362 3.80 11.46 -10.53
CA TYR A 362 4.38 11.51 -11.86
C TYR A 362 3.28 11.47 -12.94
N LEU A 363 3.45 12.26 -14.00
CA LEU A 363 2.59 12.26 -15.19
C LEU A 363 3.41 11.90 -16.42
N SER A 364 2.94 10.91 -17.19
CA SER A 364 3.52 10.54 -18.49
C SER A 364 2.77 11.19 -19.64
N THR A 365 3.43 11.39 -20.79
CA THR A 365 2.79 11.89 -22.01
C THR A 365 1.62 11.04 -22.48
N TYR A 366 1.77 9.70 -22.43
CA TYR A 366 0.70 8.79 -22.84
C TYR A 366 -0.50 8.84 -21.89
N GLU A 367 -0.27 8.95 -20.58
CA GLU A 367 -1.34 9.20 -19.60
C GLU A 367 -2.03 10.52 -19.94
N SER A 368 -1.30 11.63 -20.04
CA SER A 368 -1.88 12.95 -20.33
C SER A 368 -2.78 12.95 -21.56
N VAL A 369 -2.31 12.35 -22.67
CA VAL A 369 -3.11 12.20 -23.89
C VAL A 369 -4.36 11.36 -23.66
N TRP A 370 -4.23 10.19 -23.01
CA TRP A 370 -5.36 9.29 -22.73
C TRP A 370 -6.45 10.01 -21.94
N ARG A 371 -6.03 10.87 -21.00
CA ARG A 371 -6.92 11.65 -20.13
C ARG A 371 -7.54 12.84 -20.86
N LEU A 372 -6.79 13.53 -21.71
CA LEU A 372 -7.32 14.60 -22.57
C LEU A 372 -8.42 14.07 -23.51
N PHE A 373 -8.21 12.90 -24.11
CA PHE A 373 -9.23 12.23 -24.93
C PHE A 373 -10.36 11.59 -24.11
N GLN A 374 -10.28 11.57 -22.78
CA GLN A 374 -11.26 10.95 -21.89
C GLN A 374 -11.48 9.47 -22.23
N PHE A 375 -10.40 8.76 -22.56
CA PHE A 375 -10.46 7.32 -22.70
C PHE A 375 -10.56 6.66 -21.33
N ASP A 376 -11.42 5.64 -21.22
CA ASP A 376 -11.55 4.88 -19.99
C ASP A 376 -10.28 4.10 -19.67
N ILE A 377 -9.86 4.18 -18.40
CA ILE A 377 -8.70 3.42 -17.89
C ILE A 377 -9.14 2.02 -17.44
N HIS A 378 -10.38 1.89 -16.97
CA HIS A 378 -10.94 0.61 -16.53
C HIS A 378 -12.17 0.29 -17.35
N SER A 379 -12.35 -0.99 -17.66
CA SER A 379 -13.60 -1.53 -18.19
C SER A 379 -13.93 -2.82 -17.46
N ARG A 380 -15.23 -3.13 -17.39
CA ARG A 380 -15.74 -4.36 -16.81
C ARG A 380 -17.07 -4.75 -17.42
N GLU A 381 -17.25 -6.04 -17.63
CA GLU A 381 -18.52 -6.66 -17.97
C GLU A 381 -18.65 -7.94 -17.13
N PRO A 382 -19.77 -8.17 -16.43
CA PRO A 382 -20.96 -7.31 -16.36
C PRO A 382 -20.71 -6.00 -15.61
N THR A 383 -21.59 -5.02 -15.84
CA THR A 383 -21.57 -3.78 -15.05
C THR A 383 -21.87 -4.09 -13.58
N VAL A 384 -21.24 -3.36 -12.67
CA VAL A 384 -21.47 -3.48 -11.22
C VAL A 384 -22.26 -2.27 -10.73
N GLU A 385 -23.47 -2.51 -10.23
CA GLU A 385 -24.32 -1.52 -9.56
C GLU A 385 -23.91 -1.39 -8.09
N ARG A 386 -23.60 -0.18 -7.65
CA ARG A 386 -23.10 0.06 -6.28
C ARG A 386 -24.27 0.45 -5.38
N LEU A 387 -24.74 -0.53 -4.62
CA LEU A 387 -25.93 -0.42 -3.79
C LEU A 387 -25.60 0.23 -2.45
N THR A 388 -26.16 1.41 -2.20
CA THR A 388 -26.05 2.08 -0.91
C THR A 388 -26.96 1.41 0.12
N VAL A 389 -26.59 1.53 1.39
CA VAL A 389 -27.34 1.01 2.54
C VAL A 389 -27.15 1.95 3.71
N HIS A 390 -28.16 2.07 4.55
CA HIS A 390 -28.15 2.88 5.77
C HIS A 390 -29.08 2.27 6.82
N MET A 391 -28.84 2.64 8.08
CA MET A 391 -29.78 2.37 9.17
C MET A 391 -31.09 3.16 8.97
N PRO A 392 -32.19 2.78 9.63
CA PRO A 392 -33.45 3.54 9.57
C PRO A 392 -33.22 5.03 9.83
N LEU A 393 -33.72 5.88 8.93
CA LEU A 393 -33.58 7.35 8.96
C LEU A 393 -32.13 7.87 8.89
N MET A 394 -31.14 7.03 8.58
CA MET A 394 -29.73 7.42 8.46
C MET A 394 -29.24 7.52 7.01
N ASN A 395 -30.13 7.78 6.06
CA ASN A 395 -29.72 8.05 4.67
C ASN A 395 -28.96 9.39 4.59
N ASN A 396 -27.89 9.41 3.80
CA ASN A 396 -27.13 10.63 3.54
C ASN A 396 -27.90 11.54 2.59
N ILE A 397 -27.98 12.82 2.92
CA ILE A 397 -28.64 13.86 2.14
C ILE A 397 -27.62 14.94 1.81
N ILE A 398 -27.60 15.34 0.54
CA ILE A 398 -26.79 16.44 0.04
C ILE A 398 -27.64 17.71 0.03
N TYR A 399 -27.12 18.77 0.64
CA TYR A 399 -27.72 20.11 0.65
C TYR A 399 -26.62 21.16 0.72
N HIS A 400 -26.92 22.38 0.26
CA HIS A 400 -25.98 23.51 0.31
C HIS A 400 -26.12 24.28 1.62
N GLU A 401 -25.03 24.92 2.07
CA GLU A 401 -24.99 25.74 3.30
C GLU A 401 -26.05 26.86 3.29
N SER A 402 -26.42 27.38 2.11
CA SER A 402 -27.44 28.42 1.95
C SER A 402 -28.89 27.91 1.94
N GLN A 403 -29.12 26.59 1.99
CA GLN A 403 -30.46 26.00 1.96
C GLN A 403 -31.02 25.83 3.36
N SER A 404 -32.28 26.24 3.54
CA SER A 404 -33.05 25.97 4.76
C SER A 404 -33.15 24.46 4.98
N LEU A 405 -32.73 23.98 6.16
CA LEU A 405 -32.85 22.57 6.54
C LEU A 405 -34.32 22.09 6.47
N SER A 406 -35.29 22.99 6.73
CA SER A 406 -36.72 22.69 6.59
C SER A 406 -37.12 22.39 5.14
N ASP A 407 -36.60 23.16 4.18
CA ASP A 407 -36.87 22.92 2.76
C ASP A 407 -36.21 21.64 2.26
N VAL A 408 -35.03 21.30 2.80
CA VAL A 408 -34.33 20.05 2.52
C VAL A 408 -35.17 18.86 2.96
N VAL A 409 -35.68 18.85 4.20
CA VAL A 409 -36.50 17.75 4.73
C VAL A 409 -37.82 17.58 3.97
N ASN A 410 -38.41 18.67 3.48
CA ASN A 410 -39.67 18.67 2.75
C ASN A 410 -39.52 18.33 1.25
N ARG A 411 -38.32 18.03 0.75
CA ARG A 411 -38.13 17.61 -0.64
C ARG A 411 -38.90 16.34 -0.93
N PHE A 412 -39.67 16.37 -2.01
CA PHE A 412 -40.43 15.21 -2.48
C PHE A 412 -39.51 14.00 -2.70
N ASN A 413 -39.92 12.83 -2.20
CA ASN A 413 -39.18 11.57 -2.29
C ASN A 413 -37.77 11.58 -1.66
N ILE A 414 -37.44 12.45 -0.69
CA ILE A 414 -36.10 12.49 -0.10
C ILE A 414 -35.68 11.19 0.60
N GLU A 415 -36.64 10.47 1.16
CA GLU A 415 -36.43 9.16 1.81
C GLU A 415 -36.30 8.02 0.80
N LYS A 416 -36.72 8.23 -0.47
CA LYS A 416 -36.66 7.21 -1.51
C LYS A 416 -35.27 7.11 -2.10
N ILE A 417 -34.60 6.01 -1.80
CA ILE A 417 -33.34 5.62 -2.40
C ILE A 417 -33.40 4.14 -2.82
N MET A 418 -32.34 3.66 -3.48
CA MET A 418 -32.23 2.27 -3.95
C MET A 418 -32.64 1.24 -2.89
N PHE A 419 -32.20 1.44 -1.64
CA PHE A 419 -32.42 0.49 -0.55
C PHE A 419 -33.87 0.48 -0.03
N THR A 420 -34.48 1.65 0.16
CA THR A 420 -35.86 1.75 0.63
C THR A 420 -36.85 1.29 -0.45
N GLU A 421 -36.56 1.63 -1.71
CA GLU A 421 -37.40 1.23 -2.84
C GLU A 421 -37.27 -0.25 -3.19
N TRP A 422 -36.16 -0.91 -2.81
CA TRP A 422 -36.07 -2.38 -2.89
C TRP A 422 -37.09 -3.03 -1.94
N MET A 423 -37.20 -2.55 -0.70
CA MET A 423 -38.19 -3.02 0.25
C MET A 423 -39.63 -2.75 -0.25
N MET A 424 -39.88 -1.58 -0.83
CA MET A 424 -41.17 -1.27 -1.46
C MET A 424 -41.48 -2.16 -2.66
N ALA A 425 -40.50 -2.46 -3.51
CA ALA A 425 -40.67 -3.38 -4.62
C ALA A 425 -41.05 -4.78 -4.14
N ASN A 426 -40.48 -5.25 -3.02
CA ASN A 426 -40.86 -6.53 -2.40
C ASN A 426 -42.29 -6.52 -1.83
N CYS A 427 -42.85 -5.36 -1.46
CA CYS A 427 -44.26 -5.25 -1.11
C CYS A 427 -45.19 -5.45 -2.31
N ILE A 428 -44.80 -4.90 -3.47
CA ILE A 428 -45.66 -4.79 -4.66
C ILE A 428 -45.55 -6.02 -5.56
N TYR A 429 -44.35 -6.59 -5.70
CA TYR A 429 -44.05 -7.61 -6.70
C TYR A 429 -43.58 -8.91 -6.03
N ASP A 430 -44.28 -10.01 -6.31
CA ASP A 430 -43.94 -11.31 -5.72
C ASP A 430 -42.60 -11.85 -6.24
N ASP A 431 -42.27 -11.63 -7.52
CA ASP A 431 -41.01 -12.05 -8.14
C ASP A 431 -39.78 -11.28 -7.61
N ALA A 432 -39.98 -10.09 -7.04
CA ALA A 432 -38.94 -9.35 -6.35
C ALA A 432 -38.44 -10.10 -5.09
N ARG A 433 -39.31 -10.89 -4.45
CA ARG A 433 -39.02 -11.56 -3.19
C ARG A 433 -38.05 -12.74 -3.30
N GLU A 434 -37.75 -13.19 -4.51
CA GLU A 434 -36.79 -14.27 -4.78
C GLU A 434 -35.32 -13.82 -4.69
N LEU A 435 -35.07 -12.50 -4.64
CA LEU A 435 -33.75 -11.91 -4.74
C LEU A 435 -33.33 -11.27 -3.42
N THR A 436 -32.05 -11.40 -3.09
CA THR A 436 -31.42 -10.53 -2.09
C THR A 436 -31.26 -9.12 -2.63
N TYR A 437 -30.98 -8.14 -1.77
CA TYR A 437 -30.70 -6.78 -2.23
C TYR A 437 -29.49 -6.74 -3.18
N ALA A 438 -28.44 -7.52 -2.89
CA ALA A 438 -27.25 -7.63 -3.75
C ALA A 438 -27.54 -8.25 -5.13
N GLU A 439 -28.49 -9.18 -5.22
CA GLU A 439 -28.88 -9.82 -6.49
C GLU A 439 -29.91 -9.00 -7.27
N PHE A 440 -30.56 -8.02 -6.64
CA PHE A 440 -31.66 -7.27 -7.23
C PHE A 440 -31.36 -6.66 -8.61
N PRO A 441 -30.17 -6.04 -8.84
CA PRO A 441 -29.84 -5.46 -10.14
C PRO A 441 -29.76 -6.45 -11.30
N ILE A 442 -29.70 -7.77 -11.02
CA ILE A 442 -29.70 -8.83 -12.04
C ILE A 442 -31.03 -8.84 -12.78
N LYS A 443 -32.16 -8.71 -12.06
CA LYS A 443 -33.52 -8.71 -12.66
C LYS A 443 -34.19 -7.33 -12.67
N TRP A 444 -33.63 -6.33 -11.99
CA TRP A 444 -34.23 -5.00 -11.85
C TRP A 444 -33.27 -3.86 -12.26
N VAL A 445 -33.84 -2.73 -12.68
CA VAL A 445 -33.15 -1.49 -13.09
C VAL A 445 -33.62 -0.36 -12.20
N TRP A 446 -32.67 0.34 -11.58
CA TRP A 446 -32.93 1.57 -10.83
C TRP A 446 -32.95 2.75 -11.78
N HIS A 447 -34.02 3.53 -11.73
CA HIS A 447 -34.10 4.80 -12.43
C HIS A 447 -33.95 5.93 -11.42
N GLN A 448 -32.82 6.65 -11.52
CA GLN A 448 -32.41 7.64 -10.53
C GLN A 448 -33.35 8.85 -10.47
N ASP A 449 -33.89 9.28 -11.62
CA ASP A 449 -34.71 10.48 -11.73
C ASP A 449 -36.13 10.23 -11.17
N GLU A 450 -36.74 9.09 -11.52
CA GLU A 450 -38.05 8.68 -11.00
C GLU A 450 -37.98 8.05 -9.61
N LYS A 451 -36.78 7.66 -9.16
CA LYS A 451 -36.52 6.94 -7.90
C LYS A 451 -37.36 5.65 -7.77
N ILE A 452 -37.34 4.82 -8.82
CA ILE A 452 -38.08 3.55 -8.84
C ILE A 452 -37.24 2.40 -9.38
N TRP A 453 -37.61 1.19 -8.97
CA TRP A 453 -37.13 -0.05 -9.58
C TRP A 453 -38.13 -0.56 -10.62
N THR A 454 -37.63 -0.97 -11.79
CA THR A 454 -38.44 -1.62 -12.83
C THR A 454 -37.77 -2.91 -13.32
N ARG A 455 -38.56 -3.83 -13.89
CA ARG A 455 -38.02 -5.10 -14.43
C ARG A 455 -37.02 -4.85 -15.55
N ARG A 456 -35.88 -5.52 -15.49
CA ARG A 456 -34.82 -5.46 -16.49
C ARG A 456 -35.26 -6.18 -17.76
N LYS A 457 -35.17 -5.48 -18.89
CA LYS A 457 -35.49 -6.03 -20.23
C LYS A 457 -34.24 -6.44 -21.02
N ARG A 458 -33.09 -5.80 -20.79
CA ARG A 458 -31.83 -6.00 -21.53
C ARG A 458 -30.60 -5.77 -20.65
N GLY A 459 -29.46 -6.31 -21.08
CA GLY A 459 -28.14 -6.17 -20.45
C GLY A 459 -27.97 -7.07 -19.22
N ASN A 460 -26.72 -7.19 -18.75
CA ASN A 460 -26.37 -7.89 -17.52
C ASN A 460 -25.73 -6.92 -16.53
N ARG A 461 -26.20 -6.92 -15.28
CA ARG A 461 -25.68 -6.07 -14.21
C ARG A 461 -25.75 -6.81 -12.89
N ILE A 462 -24.67 -6.77 -12.13
CA ILE A 462 -24.60 -7.38 -10.79
C ILE A 462 -24.63 -6.29 -9.73
N GLY A 463 -25.19 -6.56 -8.57
CA GLY A 463 -25.16 -5.63 -7.45
C GLY A 463 -23.97 -5.86 -6.53
N ARG A 464 -23.43 -4.76 -6.00
CA ARG A 464 -22.45 -4.76 -4.91
C ARG A 464 -22.92 -3.77 -3.85
N ILE A 465 -23.22 -4.28 -2.66
CA ILE A 465 -23.46 -3.41 -1.51
C ILE A 465 -22.16 -2.72 -1.14
N VAL A 466 -22.22 -1.40 -0.95
CA VAL A 466 -21.06 -0.58 -0.58
C VAL A 466 -20.31 -1.18 0.60
N TYR A 467 -18.98 -1.02 0.59
CA TYR A 467 -18.17 -1.47 1.72
C TYR A 467 -18.54 -0.66 2.96
N ILE A 468 -18.80 -1.37 4.05
CA ILE A 468 -19.03 -0.83 5.38
C ILE A 468 -17.98 -1.44 6.28
N HIS A 469 -17.27 -0.60 7.02
CA HIS A 469 -16.24 -1.03 7.95
C HIS A 469 -16.89 -1.77 9.13
N PRO A 470 -16.30 -2.87 9.64
CA PRO A 470 -16.89 -3.59 10.77
C PRO A 470 -17.13 -2.72 12.02
N HIS A 471 -16.21 -1.80 12.34
CA HIS A 471 -16.42 -0.73 13.34
C HIS A 471 -17.71 0.13 13.18
N SER A 472 -18.42 0.06 12.05
CA SER A 472 -19.75 0.70 11.88
C SER A 472 -20.89 -0.06 12.59
N GLY A 473 -20.59 -1.16 13.31
CA GLY A 473 -21.52 -1.84 14.20
C GLY A 473 -22.75 -2.39 13.48
N GLU A 474 -23.95 -2.03 13.93
CA GLU A 474 -25.22 -2.52 13.38
C GLU A 474 -25.37 -2.33 11.86
N LEU A 475 -24.78 -1.28 11.29
CA LEU A 475 -24.79 -1.04 9.85
C LEU A 475 -23.98 -2.10 9.07
N TYR A 476 -22.89 -2.60 9.67
CA TYR A 476 -22.09 -3.69 9.09
C TYR A 476 -22.89 -5.01 9.07
N PHE A 477 -23.52 -5.37 10.18
CA PHE A 477 -24.36 -6.57 10.27
C PHE A 477 -25.57 -6.49 9.34
N LEU A 478 -26.21 -5.32 9.23
CA LEU A 478 -27.25 -5.08 8.23
C LEU A 478 -26.74 -5.40 6.82
N ARG A 479 -25.57 -4.88 6.46
CA ARG A 479 -24.95 -5.15 5.15
C ARG A 479 -24.63 -6.63 4.95
N MET A 480 -24.24 -7.37 5.99
CA MET A 480 -24.08 -8.83 5.90
C MET A 480 -25.40 -9.53 5.60
N LEU A 481 -26.45 -9.23 6.35
CA LEU A 481 -27.79 -9.81 6.18
C LEU A 481 -28.34 -9.55 4.77
N LEU A 482 -28.11 -8.37 4.20
CA LEU A 482 -28.59 -8.03 2.86
C LEU A 482 -27.96 -8.85 1.72
N ASN A 483 -26.89 -9.61 1.99
CA ASN A 483 -26.34 -10.60 1.05
C ASN A 483 -27.00 -11.98 1.18
N LYS A 484 -27.94 -12.17 2.13
CA LYS A 484 -28.53 -13.47 2.49
C LYS A 484 -30.04 -13.44 2.53
N VAL A 485 -30.62 -12.40 3.13
CA VAL A 485 -32.07 -12.24 3.27
C VAL A 485 -32.67 -11.84 1.93
N LYS A 486 -33.73 -12.56 1.55
CA LYS A 486 -34.48 -12.36 0.31
C LYS A 486 -35.83 -11.74 0.61
N GLY A 487 -36.28 -10.84 -0.24
CA GLY A 487 -37.65 -10.33 -0.23
C GLY A 487 -38.11 -9.55 1.00
N ALA A 488 -37.19 -9.07 1.86
CA ALA A 488 -37.57 -8.29 3.02
C ALA A 488 -38.31 -7.00 2.62
N ARG A 489 -39.43 -6.73 3.27
CA ARG A 489 -40.32 -5.58 3.01
C ARG A 489 -40.08 -4.39 3.93
N ASN A 490 -39.29 -4.59 4.98
CA ASN A 490 -38.94 -3.58 5.96
C ASN A 490 -37.71 -4.04 6.76
N TYR A 491 -37.15 -3.13 7.57
CA TYR A 491 -36.00 -3.43 8.43
C TYR A 491 -36.22 -4.55 9.44
N THR A 492 -37.45 -4.74 9.93
CA THR A 492 -37.79 -5.79 10.90
C THR A 492 -37.68 -7.17 10.26
N GLU A 493 -38.16 -7.32 9.03
CA GLU A 493 -38.03 -8.57 8.26
C GLU A 493 -36.58 -8.91 7.94
N ILE A 494 -35.70 -7.92 7.77
CA ILE A 494 -34.26 -8.16 7.55
C ILE A 494 -33.61 -8.86 8.75
N LYS A 495 -34.08 -8.57 9.97
CA LYS A 495 -33.58 -9.20 11.22
C LYS A 495 -34.47 -10.33 11.73
N THR A 496 -35.35 -10.86 10.88
CA THR A 496 -36.20 -12.00 11.21
C THR A 496 -35.57 -13.28 10.68
N VAL A 497 -35.33 -14.25 11.56
CA VAL A 497 -34.70 -15.54 11.23
C VAL A 497 -35.63 -16.64 11.72
N ASP A 498 -36.01 -17.57 10.84
CA ASP A 498 -36.92 -18.69 11.16
C ASP A 498 -38.22 -18.26 11.87
N GLY A 499 -38.75 -17.08 11.50
CA GLY A 499 -39.97 -16.51 12.08
C GLY A 499 -39.76 -15.74 13.40
N ILE A 500 -38.54 -15.67 13.93
CA ILE A 500 -38.18 -14.97 15.15
C ILE A 500 -37.56 -13.61 14.82
N VAL A 501 -38.13 -12.53 15.37
CA VAL A 501 -37.59 -11.17 15.21
C VAL A 501 -36.48 -10.94 16.24
N HIS A 502 -35.25 -10.72 15.77
CA HIS A 502 -34.13 -10.43 16.66
C HIS A 502 -34.07 -8.95 17.05
N GLY A 503 -33.49 -8.66 18.24
CA GLY A 503 -33.35 -7.30 18.74
C GLY A 503 -32.46 -6.43 17.84
N THR A 504 -31.34 -7.00 17.39
CA THR A 504 -30.28 -6.35 16.59
C THR A 504 -29.98 -7.11 15.30
N PHE A 505 -29.39 -6.44 14.32
CA PHE A 505 -28.89 -7.10 13.12
C PHE A 505 -27.74 -8.06 13.45
N ARG A 506 -26.92 -7.74 14.46
CA ARG A 506 -25.89 -8.68 14.96
C ARG A 506 -26.49 -9.99 15.44
N ALA A 507 -27.55 -9.93 16.26
CA ALA A 507 -28.21 -11.12 16.78
C ALA A 507 -28.87 -11.95 15.66
N ALA A 508 -29.39 -11.31 14.61
CA ALA A 508 -29.88 -12.02 13.43
C ALA A 508 -28.73 -12.67 12.63
N CYS A 509 -27.57 -12.01 12.48
CA CYS A 509 -26.39 -12.61 11.86
C CYS A 509 -25.93 -13.85 12.64
N ASP A 510 -25.91 -13.78 13.96
CA ASP A 510 -25.54 -14.89 14.85
C ASP A 510 -26.51 -16.07 14.67
N ALA A 511 -27.81 -15.80 14.69
CA ALA A 511 -28.84 -16.83 14.49
C ALA A 511 -28.80 -17.52 13.12
N ILE A 512 -28.41 -16.80 12.05
CA ILE A 512 -28.21 -17.39 10.70
C ILE A 512 -26.87 -18.14 10.60
N GLY A 513 -25.98 -18.01 11.60
CA GLY A 513 -24.62 -18.57 11.55
C GLY A 513 -23.69 -17.81 10.58
N LEU A 514 -23.92 -16.50 10.41
CA LEU A 514 -23.04 -15.63 9.61
C LEU A 514 -21.86 -15.09 10.40
N LEU A 515 -21.91 -15.18 11.73
CA LEU A 515 -20.78 -14.88 12.61
C LEU A 515 -20.07 -16.21 12.84
N GLY A 516 -18.90 -16.38 12.21
CA GLY A 516 -18.04 -17.54 12.44
C GLY A 516 -17.46 -17.52 13.85
N ASP A 517 -16.89 -18.65 14.26
CA ASP A 517 -15.83 -18.62 15.27
C ASP A 517 -14.56 -17.98 14.68
N ASP A 518 -13.62 -17.58 15.52
CA ASP A 518 -12.36 -16.99 15.04
C ASP A 518 -11.43 -18.00 14.32
N LEU A 519 -11.93 -19.19 13.98
CA LEU A 519 -11.20 -20.25 13.30
C LEU A 519 -10.79 -19.84 11.88
N GLU A 520 -11.61 -19.05 11.18
CA GLU A 520 -11.27 -18.56 9.84
C GLU A 520 -10.05 -17.62 9.86
N TRP A 521 -9.90 -16.82 10.92
CA TRP A 521 -8.76 -15.91 11.11
C TRP A 521 -7.50 -16.69 11.48
N ARG A 522 -7.65 -17.73 12.31
CA ARG A 522 -6.56 -18.65 12.64
C ARG A 522 -6.08 -19.39 11.39
N ASN A 523 -6.99 -20.00 10.64
CA ASN A 523 -6.66 -20.72 9.39
C ASN A 523 -6.01 -19.79 8.36
N ALA A 524 -6.42 -18.52 8.26
CA ALA A 524 -5.79 -17.56 7.36
C ALA A 524 -4.35 -17.20 7.76
N LEU A 525 -4.06 -17.12 9.06
CA LEU A 525 -2.70 -16.93 9.58
C LEU A 525 -1.85 -18.18 9.40
N GLU A 526 -2.40 -19.38 9.67
CA GLU A 526 -1.74 -20.67 9.45
C GLU A 526 -1.42 -20.90 7.96
N GLU A 527 -2.38 -20.64 7.06
CA GLU A 527 -2.17 -20.76 5.62
C GLU A 527 -1.09 -19.77 5.15
N ALA A 528 -1.14 -18.53 5.62
CA ALA A 528 -0.13 -17.53 5.29
C ALA A 528 1.27 -17.92 5.81
N ASN A 529 1.35 -18.61 6.96
CA ASN A 529 2.61 -19.01 7.56
C ASN A 529 3.45 -19.93 6.66
N TYR A 530 2.81 -20.76 5.82
CA TYR A 530 3.52 -21.65 4.91
C TYR A 530 4.32 -20.93 3.80
N TRP A 531 3.98 -19.68 3.46
CA TRP A 531 4.57 -19.00 2.29
C TRP A 531 4.92 -17.51 2.51
N SER A 532 4.60 -16.96 3.68
CA SER A 532 4.82 -15.55 4.01
C SER A 532 5.98 -15.38 5.00
N PHE A 533 6.66 -14.23 4.92
CA PHE A 533 7.64 -13.83 5.94
C PHE A 533 6.91 -13.35 7.21
N ASP A 534 7.53 -13.50 8.37
CA ASP A 534 6.97 -13.15 9.70
C ASP A 534 6.49 -11.69 9.79
N SER A 535 7.21 -10.76 9.17
CA SER A 535 6.81 -9.34 9.09
C SER A 535 5.50 -9.11 8.34
N ASN A 536 5.21 -9.93 7.32
CA ASN A 536 3.94 -9.90 6.60
C ASN A 536 2.84 -10.62 7.40
N LEU A 537 3.17 -11.62 8.22
CA LEU A 537 2.23 -12.25 9.14
C LEU A 537 1.79 -11.28 10.23
N ARG A 538 2.71 -10.47 10.79
CA ARG A 538 2.36 -9.38 11.72
C ARG A 538 1.44 -8.34 11.07
N GLN A 539 1.72 -7.97 9.83
CA GLN A 539 0.86 -7.05 9.07
C GLN A 539 -0.53 -7.67 8.78
N LEU A 540 -0.60 -8.96 8.48
CA LEU A 540 -1.85 -9.70 8.28
C LEU A 540 -2.63 -9.76 9.59
N PHE A 541 -1.99 -10.08 10.72
CA PHE A 541 -2.59 -10.09 12.06
C PHE A 541 -3.22 -8.74 12.40
N VAL A 542 -2.48 -7.63 12.23
CA VAL A 542 -3.04 -6.27 12.43
C VAL A 542 -4.20 -6.02 11.48
N THR A 543 -4.10 -6.46 10.22
CA THR A 543 -5.18 -6.28 9.26
C THR A 543 -6.44 -7.05 9.69
N LEU A 544 -6.29 -8.26 10.20
CA LEU A 544 -7.40 -9.07 10.72
C LEU A 544 -8.02 -8.39 11.94
N ILE A 545 -7.25 -7.99 12.95
CA ILE A 545 -7.82 -7.35 14.15
C ILE A 545 -8.49 -5.99 13.83
N ILE A 546 -7.93 -5.19 12.93
CA ILE A 546 -8.48 -3.86 12.61
C ILE A 546 -9.67 -3.93 11.65
N PHE A 547 -9.59 -4.80 10.64
CA PHE A 547 -10.52 -4.80 9.51
C PHE A 547 -11.42 -6.04 9.44
N CYS A 548 -11.20 -7.04 10.30
CA CYS A 548 -12.05 -8.21 10.45
C CYS A 548 -12.61 -8.22 11.88
N GLU A 549 -13.88 -8.56 12.04
CA GLU A 549 -14.53 -8.65 13.35
C GLU A 549 -14.08 -9.92 14.06
N VAL A 550 -12.85 -9.90 14.59
CA VAL A 550 -12.32 -10.96 15.44
C VAL A 550 -13.09 -10.92 16.76
N GLY A 551 -13.80 -11.99 17.06
CA GLY A 551 -14.64 -12.13 18.25
C GLY A 551 -13.83 -12.06 19.54
N ASP A 552 -12.65 -12.69 19.56
CA ASP A 552 -11.68 -12.70 20.64
C ASP A 552 -10.25 -12.46 20.13
N PRO A 553 -9.84 -11.19 19.96
CA PRO A 553 -8.50 -10.81 19.53
C PRO A 553 -7.38 -11.39 20.41
N LYS A 554 -7.65 -11.55 21.71
CA LYS A 554 -6.68 -12.08 22.67
C LYS A 554 -6.46 -13.58 22.45
N LYS A 555 -7.53 -14.34 22.27
CA LYS A 555 -7.43 -15.76 21.93
C LYS A 555 -6.67 -15.97 20.61
N LEU A 556 -6.98 -15.19 19.58
CA LEU A 556 -6.25 -15.25 18.31
C LEU A 556 -4.75 -14.91 18.47
N TRP A 557 -4.41 -13.96 19.33
CA TRP A 557 -3.02 -13.66 19.71
C TRP A 557 -2.35 -14.85 20.41
N ASP A 558 -2.99 -15.40 21.44
CA ASP A 558 -2.47 -16.51 22.24
C ASP A 558 -2.19 -17.75 21.37
N ASP A 559 -3.01 -17.99 20.35
CA ASP A 559 -2.89 -19.12 19.42
C ASP A 559 -1.83 -18.93 18.32
N CYS A 560 -1.52 -17.70 17.91
CA CYS A 560 -0.77 -17.44 16.66
C CYS A 560 0.55 -16.67 16.82
N TRP A 561 0.87 -16.12 18.00
CA TRP A 561 2.03 -15.24 18.17
C TRP A 561 3.38 -15.91 17.83
N GLU A 562 3.52 -17.22 18.06
CA GLU A 562 4.76 -17.96 17.79
C GLU A 562 5.15 -17.93 16.31
N MET A 563 4.14 -18.02 15.41
CA MET A 563 4.33 -17.97 13.95
C MET A 563 4.87 -16.62 13.47
N MET A 564 4.83 -15.59 14.31
CA MET A 564 5.26 -14.23 13.98
C MET A 564 6.63 -13.88 14.58
N SER A 565 7.40 -14.87 15.04
CA SER A 565 8.55 -14.63 15.94
C SER A 565 9.93 -14.96 15.35
N ASP A 566 10.01 -15.71 14.26
CA ASP A 566 11.27 -16.32 13.81
C ASP A 566 12.27 -15.28 13.27
N ASP A 567 11.79 -14.29 12.51
CA ASP A 567 12.63 -13.22 11.97
C ASP A 567 13.21 -12.29 13.06
N ILE A 568 12.49 -12.09 14.16
CA ILE A 568 12.94 -11.28 15.29
C ILE A 568 14.09 -12.00 15.98
N LEU A 569 13.96 -13.31 16.19
CA LEU A 569 14.99 -14.13 16.82
C LEU A 569 16.25 -14.22 15.94
N TYR A 570 16.09 -14.32 14.62
CA TYR A 570 17.19 -14.25 13.65
C TYR A 570 17.88 -12.88 13.66
N ARG A 571 17.12 -11.77 13.61
CA ARG A 571 17.66 -10.40 13.67
C ARG A 571 18.42 -10.16 14.97
N LEU A 572 17.90 -10.62 16.10
CA LEU A 572 18.58 -10.50 17.39
C LEU A 572 19.90 -11.29 17.43
N LYS A 573 19.96 -12.47 16.82
CA LYS A 573 21.21 -13.25 16.67
C LYS A 573 22.25 -12.54 15.80
N GLU A 574 21.85 -11.96 14.67
CA GLU A 574 22.75 -11.20 13.79
C GLU A 574 23.24 -9.91 14.45
N VAL A 575 22.34 -9.16 15.11
CA VAL A 575 22.66 -7.87 15.73
C VAL A 575 23.56 -8.03 16.96
N LEU A 576 23.32 -9.07 17.77
CA LEU A 576 24.09 -9.33 18.99
C LEU A 576 25.34 -10.18 18.75
N GLY A 577 25.47 -10.82 17.58
CA GLY A 577 26.62 -11.66 17.25
C GLY A 577 26.76 -12.93 18.11
N VAL A 578 25.68 -13.36 18.78
CA VAL A 578 25.65 -14.54 19.66
C VAL A 578 24.90 -15.68 18.95
N PRO A 579 25.58 -16.73 18.44
CA PRO A 579 24.96 -17.81 17.67
C PRO A 579 23.90 -18.59 18.46
N ASN A 580 24.07 -18.67 19.79
CA ASN A 580 23.23 -19.45 20.70
C ASN A 580 22.36 -18.57 21.62
N LEU A 581 21.95 -17.39 21.15
CA LEU A 581 21.07 -16.50 21.93
C LEU A 581 19.76 -17.21 22.28
N LYS A 582 19.51 -17.40 23.57
CA LYS A 582 18.22 -17.84 24.12
C LYS A 582 17.45 -16.62 24.61
N VAL A 583 16.44 -16.21 23.83
CA VAL A 583 15.50 -15.15 24.23
C VAL A 583 14.34 -15.82 24.96
N SER A 584 13.89 -15.25 26.08
CA SER A 584 12.72 -15.79 26.78
C SER A 584 11.47 -15.61 25.94
N GLN A 585 10.46 -16.49 26.08
CA GLN A 585 9.19 -16.32 25.37
C GLN A 585 8.51 -14.98 25.69
N ILE A 586 8.64 -14.50 26.94
CA ILE A 586 8.08 -13.21 27.39
C ILE A 586 8.74 -12.05 26.66
N ASP A 587 10.06 -12.07 26.49
CA ASP A 587 10.77 -11.03 25.75
C ASP A 587 10.40 -11.05 24.27
N LEU A 588 10.29 -12.25 23.68
CA LEU A 588 9.92 -12.43 22.28
C LEU A 588 8.50 -11.93 21.99
N GLN A 589 7.53 -12.25 22.86
CA GLN A 589 6.18 -11.70 22.81
C GLN A 589 6.18 -10.17 22.91
N ASN A 590 6.96 -9.59 23.82
CA ASN A 590 7.07 -8.13 23.96
C ASN A 590 7.58 -7.45 22.68
N TYR A 591 8.57 -8.05 21.97
CA TYR A 591 9.05 -7.53 20.69
C TYR A 591 7.97 -7.52 19.62
N ILE A 592 7.21 -8.61 19.50
CA ILE A 592 6.12 -8.73 18.53
C ILE A 592 5.03 -7.71 18.87
N LEU A 593 4.60 -7.64 20.13
CA LEU A 593 3.59 -6.69 20.59
C LEU A 593 3.99 -5.25 20.31
N PHE A 594 5.26 -4.89 20.41
CA PHE A 594 5.72 -3.55 20.01
C PHE A 594 5.62 -3.29 18.51
N GLU A 595 6.05 -4.23 17.66
CA GLU A 595 5.90 -4.08 16.20
C GLU A 595 4.40 -3.96 15.83
N LEU A 596 3.54 -4.73 16.51
CA LEU A 596 2.10 -4.63 16.37
C LEU A 596 1.59 -3.26 16.83
N GLU A 597 2.00 -2.74 18.00
CA GLU A 597 1.61 -1.40 18.50
C GLU A 597 1.93 -0.29 17.50
N ILE A 598 3.09 -0.35 16.84
CA ILE A 598 3.44 0.60 15.76
C ILE A 598 2.47 0.47 14.58
N MET A 599 2.17 -0.76 14.16
CA MET A 599 1.28 -1.04 13.03
C MET A 599 -0.18 -0.66 13.34
N PHE A 600 -0.64 -0.88 14.57
CA PHE A 600 -1.94 -0.49 15.08
C PHE A 600 -2.07 1.04 15.14
N ASN A 601 -1.08 1.74 15.70
CA ASN A 601 -1.07 3.20 15.79
C ASN A 601 -1.05 3.89 14.41
N LYS A 602 -0.42 3.29 13.39
CA LYS A 602 -0.49 3.79 12.00
C LYS A 602 -1.92 3.80 11.44
N ASN A 603 -2.81 2.99 11.99
CA ASN A 603 -4.23 2.92 11.64
C ASN A 603 -5.12 3.68 12.64
N GLY A 604 -4.54 4.43 13.59
CA GLY A 604 -5.29 5.28 14.52
C GLY A 604 -5.93 4.55 15.71
N SER A 605 -5.53 3.29 15.97
CA SER A 605 -6.06 2.48 17.08
C SER A 605 -4.90 1.90 17.89
N PRO A 606 -4.83 2.06 19.22
CA PRO A 606 -3.79 1.43 20.06
C PRO A 606 -4.12 -0.04 20.38
N LEU A 607 -3.13 -0.88 20.74
CA LEU A 607 -3.37 -2.29 21.15
C LEU A 607 -4.37 -2.41 22.31
N SER A 608 -4.36 -1.42 23.22
CA SER A 608 -5.25 -1.38 24.38
C SER A 608 -6.73 -1.41 24.00
N GLN A 609 -7.08 -0.92 22.80
CA GLN A 609 -8.44 -0.94 22.26
C GLN A 609 -8.95 -2.37 22.01
N PHE A 610 -8.06 -3.32 21.73
CA PHE A 610 -8.39 -4.70 21.35
C PHE A 610 -8.17 -5.70 22.49
N LYS A 611 -7.96 -5.22 23.73
CA LYS A 611 -7.66 -6.07 24.91
C LYS A 611 -6.42 -6.97 24.75
N LEU A 612 -5.51 -6.59 23.85
CA LEU A 612 -4.24 -7.28 23.64
C LEU A 612 -3.22 -6.86 24.74
N PRO A 613 -2.21 -7.71 25.04
CA PRO A 613 -1.19 -7.35 26.02
C PRO A 613 -0.39 -6.12 25.57
N ILE A 614 -0.06 -5.22 26.51
CA ILE A 614 0.64 -3.97 26.22
C ILE A 614 2.15 -4.23 26.32
N PRO A 615 2.97 -3.87 25.32
CA PRO A 615 4.41 -4.09 25.36
C PRO A 615 5.07 -3.27 26.47
N THR A 616 6.07 -3.87 27.13
CA THR A 616 6.84 -3.18 28.18
C THR A 616 7.74 -2.12 27.54
N ARG A 617 7.37 -0.84 27.67
CA ARG A 617 7.93 0.34 26.97
C ARG A 617 9.43 0.61 27.18
N LEU A 618 10.09 -0.09 28.12
CA LEU A 618 11.42 0.24 28.61
C LEU A 618 12.59 -0.29 27.77
N LEU A 619 12.41 -1.35 26.96
CA LEU A 619 13.54 -2.01 26.29
C LEU A 619 13.86 -1.48 24.87
N MET A 620 12.92 -0.79 24.20
CA MET A 620 13.09 -0.43 22.78
C MET A 620 13.47 1.04 22.50
N GLU A 621 13.22 1.99 23.41
CA GLU A 621 13.78 3.35 23.29
C GLU A 621 15.32 3.33 23.43
N ASP A 622 15.84 2.43 24.26
CA ASP A 622 17.28 2.20 24.43
C ASP A 622 17.89 1.52 23.21
N MET A 623 17.12 0.64 22.55
CA MET A 623 17.58 -0.02 21.34
C MET A 623 17.59 0.87 20.12
N ASP A 624 16.77 1.92 19.93
CA ASP A 624 16.90 2.83 18.75
C ASP A 624 17.81 4.04 18.98
N ASN A 625 18.30 4.22 20.21
CA ASN A 625 19.24 5.27 20.55
C ASN A 625 20.67 4.89 20.14
N ARG A 626 21.10 5.36 18.97
CA ARG A 626 22.47 5.16 18.46
C ARG A 626 23.54 5.55 19.49
N LEU A 627 23.33 6.62 20.26
CA LEU A 627 24.31 7.10 21.24
C LEU A 627 24.46 6.15 22.42
N LEU A 628 23.37 5.50 22.85
CA LEU A 628 23.40 4.45 23.88
C LEU A 628 24.07 3.18 23.34
N ARG A 629 23.76 2.76 22.11
CA ARG A 629 24.44 1.60 21.48
C ARG A 629 25.95 1.78 21.42
N GLU A 630 26.44 2.97 21.07
CA GLU A 630 27.86 3.27 21.01
C GLU A 630 28.55 3.11 22.38
N GLU A 631 27.87 3.46 23.49
CA GLU A 631 28.42 3.30 24.85
C GLU A 631 28.27 1.88 25.42
N MET A 632 27.37 1.06 24.86
CA MET A 632 27.09 -0.30 25.33
C MET A 632 27.75 -1.39 24.48
N LYS A 633 28.43 -1.04 23.38
CA LYS A 633 29.04 -1.98 22.41
C LYS A 633 30.33 -2.63 22.91
N TYR A 634 30.89 -2.19 24.03
CA TYR A 634 32.18 -2.69 24.48
C TYR A 634 32.14 -4.18 24.87
N ASP A 635 33.22 -4.90 24.56
CA ASP A 635 33.38 -6.30 24.98
C ASP A 635 33.65 -6.35 26.49
N VAL A 636 32.63 -6.82 27.21
CA VAL A 636 32.61 -6.90 28.67
C VAL A 636 33.73 -7.80 29.22
N ASP A 637 34.03 -8.91 28.57
CA ASP A 637 35.04 -9.86 29.06
C ASP A 637 36.45 -9.32 28.82
N THR A 638 36.68 -8.70 27.65
CA THR A 638 37.94 -7.99 27.37
C THR A 638 38.17 -6.86 28.39
N LEU A 639 37.14 -6.04 28.67
CA LEU A 639 37.23 -4.96 29.65
C LEU A 639 37.45 -5.47 31.09
N ARG A 640 36.86 -6.61 31.46
CA ARG A 640 37.07 -7.23 32.79
C ARG A 640 38.51 -7.70 32.95
N CYS A 641 39.10 -8.28 31.91
CA CYS A 641 40.51 -8.65 31.90
C CYS A 641 41.43 -7.42 31.95
N GLU A 642 41.11 -6.36 31.20
CA GLU A 642 41.88 -5.10 31.22
C GLU A 642 41.81 -4.44 32.60
N HIS A 643 40.62 -4.34 33.19
CA HIS A 643 40.40 -3.82 34.53
C HIS A 643 41.25 -4.56 35.57
N SER A 644 41.27 -5.89 35.53
CA SER A 644 42.05 -6.69 36.49
C SER A 644 43.54 -6.37 36.45
N LYS A 645 44.09 -6.08 35.25
CA LYS A 645 45.49 -5.67 35.07
C LYS A 645 45.75 -4.25 35.56
N LEU A 646 44.83 -3.33 35.29
CA LEU A 646 44.97 -1.92 35.67
C LEU A 646 44.82 -1.73 37.18
N PHE A 647 43.84 -2.42 37.78
CA PHE A 647 43.55 -2.35 39.21
C PHE A 647 44.72 -2.85 40.07
N GLY A 648 45.37 -3.94 39.65
CA GLY A 648 46.52 -4.49 40.38
C GLY A 648 47.76 -3.59 40.41
N ASN A 649 47.81 -2.54 39.58
CA ASN A 649 48.91 -1.58 39.49
C ASN A 649 48.56 -0.19 40.05
N LEU A 650 47.38 -0.02 40.66
CA LEU A 650 47.05 1.22 41.35
C LEU A 650 47.96 1.41 42.56
N ASN A 651 48.45 2.64 42.76
CA ASN A 651 49.25 2.97 43.94
C ASN A 651 48.37 3.25 45.18
N ASP A 652 49.00 3.34 46.35
CA ASP A 652 48.32 3.53 47.63
C ASP A 652 47.53 4.85 47.71
N GLU A 653 47.91 5.87 46.92
CA GLU A 653 47.20 7.16 46.85
C GLU A 653 45.99 7.12 45.91
N GLN A 654 45.99 6.23 44.90
CA GLN A 654 44.91 6.06 43.93
C GLN A 654 43.79 5.16 44.45
N LEU A 655 44.11 4.18 45.30
CA LEU A 655 43.14 3.22 45.86
C LEU A 655 41.97 3.89 46.61
N PRO A 656 42.18 4.91 47.47
CA PRO A 656 41.08 5.62 48.12
C PRO A 656 40.20 6.42 47.14
N ILE A 657 40.76 6.87 46.01
CA ILE A 657 40.03 7.66 44.99
C ILE A 657 39.19 6.75 44.08
N TYR A 658 39.56 5.47 43.95
CA TYR A 658 38.81 4.42 43.25
C TYR A 658 37.48 4.03 43.98
N LEU A 659 36.88 4.94 44.74
CA LEU A 659 35.67 4.67 45.52
C LEU A 659 34.42 4.70 44.62
N LEU A 660 34.02 3.53 44.11
CA LEU A 660 32.80 3.37 43.29
C LEU A 660 31.49 3.39 44.11
N THR A 661 31.58 3.51 45.44
CA THR A 661 30.43 3.45 46.35
C THR A 661 29.34 4.46 45.99
N SER A 662 29.71 5.70 45.64
CA SER A 662 28.73 6.72 45.22
C SER A 662 27.96 6.35 43.94
N VAL A 663 28.61 5.63 43.01
CA VAL A 663 28.01 5.16 41.75
C VAL A 663 27.11 3.94 41.95
N TYR A 664 27.38 3.09 42.95
CA TYR A 664 26.50 1.96 43.27
C TYR A 664 25.31 2.36 44.16
N GLU A 665 25.50 3.37 45.01
CA GLU A 665 24.46 3.88 45.92
C GLU A 665 23.61 5.01 45.30
N ASN A 666 23.89 5.41 44.06
CA ASN A 666 23.21 6.51 43.34
C ASN A 666 23.13 7.82 44.13
N LYS A 667 24.20 8.17 44.86
CA LYS A 667 24.25 9.38 45.71
C LYS A 667 24.34 10.68 44.91
N GLY A 668 24.88 10.62 43.69
CA GLY A 668 25.02 11.78 42.81
C GLY A 668 26.14 12.75 43.24
N ASP A 669 27.17 12.26 43.93
CA ASP A 669 28.27 13.10 44.41
C ASP A 669 29.17 13.60 43.26
N VAL A 670 29.74 14.79 43.44
CA VAL A 670 30.70 15.39 42.50
C VAL A 670 32.09 15.43 43.13
N PHE A 671 33.07 14.84 42.45
CA PHE A 671 34.46 14.78 42.92
C PHE A 671 35.38 15.56 41.98
N PHE A 672 36.33 16.30 42.55
CA PHE A 672 37.41 16.94 41.80
C PHE A 672 38.75 16.32 42.20
N VAL A 673 39.37 15.58 41.28
CA VAL A 673 40.65 14.91 41.51
C VAL A 673 41.78 15.81 41.03
N TYR A 674 42.50 16.41 41.99
CA TYR A 674 43.60 17.33 41.72
C TYR A 674 44.95 16.61 41.86
N CYS A 675 45.68 16.47 40.76
CA CYS A 675 46.99 15.80 40.75
C CYS A 675 47.99 16.54 39.84
N HIS A 676 49.29 16.47 40.18
CA HIS A 676 50.37 17.00 39.34
C HIS A 676 50.55 16.14 38.08
N GLY A 677 51.13 16.70 37.01
CA GLY A 677 51.41 15.96 35.77
C GLY A 677 52.26 14.70 36.03
N GLY A 678 51.92 13.58 35.40
CA GLY A 678 52.67 12.32 35.52
C GLY A 678 52.30 11.41 36.70
N THR A 679 51.33 11.79 37.54
CA THR A 679 50.87 11.03 38.72
C THR A 679 49.85 9.92 38.41
N GLY A 680 49.58 9.64 37.14
CA GLY A 680 48.69 8.55 36.72
C GLY A 680 47.18 8.87 36.79
N LYS A 681 46.77 10.15 36.80
CA LYS A 681 45.34 10.55 36.76
C LYS A 681 44.54 9.85 35.65
N THR A 682 45.06 9.89 34.42
CA THR A 682 44.43 9.21 33.27
C THR A 682 44.40 7.69 33.45
N TYR A 683 45.42 7.11 34.09
CA TYR A 683 45.45 5.68 34.41
C TYR A 683 44.34 5.31 35.41
N LEU A 684 44.13 6.12 36.46
CA LEU A 684 43.03 5.94 37.39
C LEU A 684 41.66 6.06 36.69
N CYS A 685 41.47 7.07 35.83
CA CYS A 685 40.25 7.21 35.04
C CYS A 685 40.00 5.99 34.14
N GLN A 686 41.05 5.46 33.49
CA GLN A 686 40.97 4.23 32.70
C GLN A 686 40.49 3.04 33.53
N THR A 687 41.05 2.86 34.73
CA THR A 687 40.68 1.76 35.63
C THR A 687 39.21 1.85 36.05
N ILE A 688 38.70 3.06 36.31
CA ILE A 688 37.28 3.28 36.66
C ILE A 688 36.36 3.02 35.46
N ILE A 689 36.71 3.52 34.27
CA ILE A 689 35.93 3.33 33.03
C ILE A 689 35.81 1.84 32.70
N THR A 690 36.94 1.13 32.69
CA THR A 690 36.99 -0.31 32.34
C THR A 690 36.17 -1.14 33.32
N LYS A 691 36.23 -0.84 34.63
CA LYS A 691 35.39 -1.51 35.64
C LYS A 691 33.90 -1.35 35.35
N LEU A 692 33.41 -0.13 35.29
CA LEU A 692 31.97 0.15 35.18
C LEU A 692 31.40 -0.32 33.84
N ARG A 693 32.16 -0.19 32.75
CA ARG A 693 31.75 -0.73 31.45
C ARG A 693 31.77 -2.26 31.40
N SER A 694 32.67 -2.93 32.12
CA SER A 694 32.64 -4.40 32.29
C SER A 694 31.44 -4.92 33.09
N GLU A 695 30.68 -4.02 33.71
CA GLU A 695 29.41 -4.32 34.41
C GLU A 695 28.19 -3.85 33.61
N GLY A 696 28.40 -3.38 32.37
CA GLY A 696 27.32 -2.89 31.50
C GLY A 696 26.77 -1.52 31.89
N LYS A 697 27.48 -0.72 32.70
CA LYS A 697 27.08 0.65 33.02
C LYS A 697 27.52 1.64 31.94
N VAL A 698 26.69 2.65 31.67
CA VAL A 698 27.00 3.73 30.73
C VAL A 698 27.91 4.75 31.41
N VAL A 699 29.13 4.93 30.88
CA VAL A 699 30.12 5.90 31.37
C VAL A 699 30.47 6.89 30.27
N LEU A 700 30.30 8.18 30.53
CA LEU A 700 30.60 9.26 29.59
C LEU A 700 31.97 9.85 29.87
N ALA A 701 32.96 9.49 29.06
CA ALA A 701 34.29 10.10 29.10
C ALA A 701 34.35 11.33 28.19
N VAL A 702 34.60 12.51 28.77
CA VAL A 702 34.78 13.76 28.02
C VAL A 702 36.07 14.47 28.42
N ALA A 703 36.61 15.27 27.52
CA ALA A 703 37.75 16.15 27.80
C ALA A 703 37.55 17.56 27.21
N SER A 704 38.34 18.52 27.68
CA SER A 704 38.34 19.90 27.16
C SER A 704 38.91 20.03 25.73
N SER A 705 39.85 19.15 25.34
CA SER A 705 40.47 19.15 24.01
C SER A 705 40.35 17.81 23.28
N GLY A 706 40.44 17.84 21.95
CA GLY A 706 40.41 16.64 21.11
C GLY A 706 41.54 15.66 21.41
N ILE A 707 42.76 16.16 21.61
CA ILE A 707 43.93 15.34 21.91
C ILE A 707 43.77 14.64 23.27
N ALA A 708 43.33 15.36 24.29
CA ALA A 708 43.07 14.76 25.61
C ALA A 708 41.95 13.70 25.55
N SER A 709 40.90 13.92 24.74
CA SER A 709 39.80 12.95 24.63
C SER A 709 40.23 11.60 24.04
N LEU A 710 41.27 11.56 23.20
CA LEU A 710 41.79 10.32 22.62
C LEU A 710 42.51 9.43 23.64
N LEU A 711 42.93 9.99 24.77
CA LEU A 711 43.58 9.25 25.85
C LEU A 711 42.58 8.47 26.71
N LEU A 712 41.28 8.75 26.56
CA LEU A 712 40.21 8.04 27.24
C LEU A 712 39.44 7.12 26.25
N PRO A 713 39.07 5.90 26.63
CA PRO A 713 38.36 4.96 25.78
C PRO A 713 36.99 5.51 25.41
N GLY A 714 36.74 5.69 24.12
CA GLY A 714 35.51 6.31 23.64
C GLY A 714 35.36 7.78 24.03
N GLY A 715 36.44 8.45 24.43
CA GLY A 715 36.42 9.84 24.85
C GLY A 715 35.97 10.79 23.74
N ARG A 716 35.26 11.86 24.13
CA ARG A 716 34.84 12.93 23.23
C ARG A 716 35.14 14.31 23.80
N ILE A 717 35.14 15.33 22.95
CA ILE A 717 35.21 16.72 23.41
C ILE A 717 33.86 17.09 24.06
N ALA A 718 33.91 17.71 25.25
CA ALA A 718 32.71 18.08 26.02
C ALA A 718 31.71 18.92 25.19
N HIS A 719 32.19 19.92 24.45
CA HIS A 719 31.36 20.74 23.54
C HIS A 719 30.54 19.90 22.55
N SER A 720 31.19 18.91 21.93
CA SER A 720 30.53 18.04 20.95
C SER A 720 29.54 17.08 21.61
N ARG A 721 29.90 16.52 22.76
CA ARG A 721 29.09 15.52 23.46
C ARG A 721 27.83 16.14 24.07
N PHE A 722 27.95 17.31 24.68
CA PHE A 722 26.86 17.95 25.41
C PHE A 722 26.21 19.11 24.65
N LYS A 723 26.62 19.39 23.41
CA LYS A 723 26.09 20.50 22.60
C LYS A 723 26.23 21.86 23.30
N ILE A 724 27.36 22.06 23.98
CA ILE A 724 27.70 23.31 24.65
C ILE A 724 28.11 24.34 23.58
N PRO A 725 27.49 25.53 23.53
CA PRO A 725 27.86 26.60 22.60
C PRO A 725 29.36 26.91 22.65
N ILE A 726 29.95 27.25 21.49
CA ILE A 726 31.38 27.62 21.40
C ILE A 726 31.62 29.01 22.01
N LYS A 727 30.67 29.93 21.83
CA LYS A 727 30.68 31.25 22.49
C LYS A 727 29.87 31.13 23.77
N LEU A 728 30.55 31.29 24.90
CA LEU A 728 29.96 31.18 26.23
C LEU A 728 29.76 32.58 26.82
N ASP A 729 28.59 32.78 27.42
CA ASP A 729 28.20 33.90 28.26
C ASP A 729 27.43 33.37 29.48
N ASP A 730 26.98 34.25 30.37
CA ASP A 730 26.32 33.85 31.62
C ASP A 730 24.90 33.30 31.41
N PHE A 731 24.36 33.36 30.18
CA PHE A 731 23.03 32.87 29.79
C PHE A 731 23.08 31.64 28.88
N SER A 732 24.27 31.12 28.64
CA SER A 732 24.50 30.00 27.74
C SER A 732 23.87 28.72 28.30
N THR A 733 23.13 28.01 27.46
CA THR A 733 22.50 26.72 27.80
C THR A 733 22.86 25.67 26.75
N CYS A 734 22.91 24.40 27.16
CA CYS A 734 23.11 23.31 26.20
C CYS A 734 21.88 23.14 25.31
N GLU A 735 22.08 22.90 24.01
CA GLU A 735 20.99 22.62 23.06
C GLU A 735 20.45 21.18 23.18
N ILE A 736 20.16 20.72 24.40
CA ILE A 736 19.64 19.37 24.68
C ILE A 736 18.12 19.44 24.87
N LYS A 737 17.36 19.04 23.85
CA LYS A 737 15.89 19.05 23.89
C LYS A 737 15.33 17.78 24.54
N LYS A 738 14.19 17.91 25.24
CA LYS A 738 13.44 16.79 25.81
C LYS A 738 13.02 15.80 24.71
N GLY A 739 13.12 14.51 24.99
CA GLY A 739 12.78 13.43 24.03
C GLY A 739 13.85 13.16 22.96
N THR A 740 15.02 13.81 23.02
CA THR A 740 16.15 13.52 22.13
C THR A 740 16.97 12.32 22.61
N GLN A 741 17.69 11.67 21.69
CA GLN A 741 18.61 10.57 21.98
C GLN A 741 19.70 10.97 23.00
N LEU A 742 20.20 12.20 22.95
CA LEU A 742 21.21 12.70 23.88
C LEU A 742 20.65 12.91 25.30
N ALA A 743 19.43 13.45 25.41
CA ALA A 743 18.75 13.59 26.70
C ALA A 743 18.53 12.22 27.38
N ARG A 744 18.15 11.20 26.60
CA ARG A 744 18.02 9.82 27.08
C ARG A 744 19.35 9.20 27.51
N LEU A 745 20.42 9.41 26.72
CA LEU A 745 21.76 8.95 27.06
C LEU A 745 22.25 9.51 28.40
N LEU A 746 22.01 10.80 28.66
CA LEU A 746 22.36 11.42 29.95
C LEU A 746 21.58 10.82 31.12
N HIS A 747 20.30 10.49 30.92
CA HIS A 747 19.49 9.83 31.95
C HIS A 747 20.02 8.42 32.30
N CYS A 748 20.61 7.71 31.34
CA CYS A 748 21.18 6.37 31.57
C CYS A 748 22.63 6.40 32.06
N ALA A 749 23.31 7.54 31.99
CA ALA A 749 24.72 7.66 32.38
C ALA A 749 24.90 7.47 33.89
N SER A 750 25.70 6.49 34.28
CA SER A 750 26.03 6.22 35.69
C SER A 750 27.21 7.06 36.18
N LEU A 751 28.07 7.53 35.27
CA LEU A 751 29.24 8.33 35.58
C LEU A 751 29.61 9.23 34.39
N ILE A 752 29.98 10.49 34.69
CA ILE A 752 30.61 11.40 33.73
C ILE A 752 32.02 11.69 34.23
N ILE A 753 33.03 11.39 33.41
CA ILE A 753 34.43 11.76 33.69
C ILE A 753 34.79 12.93 32.78
N TRP A 754 35.23 14.02 33.38
CA TRP A 754 35.65 15.21 32.67
C TRP A 754 37.14 15.47 32.86
N ASP A 755 37.95 15.10 31.87
CA ASP A 755 39.39 15.29 31.90
C ASP A 755 39.81 16.68 31.43
N GLU A 756 40.91 17.17 31.99
CA GLU A 756 41.43 18.53 31.78
C GLU A 756 40.37 19.62 32.04
N ALA A 757 39.51 19.40 33.05
CA ALA A 757 38.45 20.31 33.46
C ALA A 757 38.93 21.76 33.73
N PRO A 758 40.10 22.01 34.36
CA PRO A 758 40.58 23.38 34.58
C PRO A 758 40.86 24.18 33.29
N MET A 759 40.93 23.52 32.12
CA MET A 759 41.11 24.20 30.84
C MET A 759 39.81 24.79 30.26
N ASN A 760 38.65 24.49 30.86
CA ASN A 760 37.36 25.02 30.44
C ASN A 760 36.92 26.22 31.29
N HIS A 761 36.24 27.17 30.66
CA HIS A 761 35.63 28.31 31.35
C HIS A 761 34.51 27.84 32.29
N ARG A 762 34.28 28.54 33.41
CA ARG A 762 33.21 28.24 34.39
C ARG A 762 31.84 28.06 33.71
N ASN A 763 31.49 28.97 32.80
CA ASN A 763 30.22 28.96 32.06
C ASN A 763 30.01 27.68 31.22
N CYS A 764 31.06 26.91 30.91
CA CYS A 764 30.93 25.61 30.25
C CYS A 764 30.28 24.57 31.16
N PHE A 765 30.63 24.61 32.46
CA PHE A 765 30.04 23.72 33.47
C PHE A 765 28.64 24.18 33.87
N GLU A 766 28.43 25.50 34.00
CA GLU A 766 27.11 26.07 34.33
C GLU A 766 26.08 25.95 33.20
N ALA A 767 26.51 25.92 31.94
CA ALA A 767 25.61 25.64 30.83
C ALA A 767 25.15 24.17 30.80
N PHE A 768 25.93 23.26 31.39
CA PHE A 768 25.67 21.81 31.40
C PHE A 768 24.94 21.33 32.65
N GLY A 769 25.33 21.82 33.83
CA GLY A 769 24.70 21.50 35.13
C GLY A 769 23.43 22.29 35.35
#